data_AF-A0A0S4M354-F1
#
_entry.id   AF-A0A0S4M354-F1
#
_cell.length_a   1.000
_cell.length_b   1.000
_cell.length_c   1.000
_cell.angle_alpha   90.00
_cell.angle_beta   90.00
_cell.angle_gamma   90.00
#
_symmetry.space_group_name_H-M   'P 1'
#
loop_
_entity.id
_entity.type
_entity.pdbx_description
1 polymer ?
#
loop_
_entity_poly.entity_id
_entity_poly.type
_entity_poly.pdbx_seq_one_letter_code
_entity_poly.pdbx_strand_id
1 'polypeptide(L)'
;MNIKRSRDGFPFPFYPSDQDSESDRSDIDLDGDDGPYLKSILVRVGNYNVGGSESVAQDYSSRSMLVLSNDSSSHYVQERVSFSEQHLHLCSNYGFSTCTEGMLGCFDVDFFQRCASNIGFTLTPGFLLQLNNLRNAFSDRIVIVFSDNGFDVLLCKLDVCDSVDPLLALDAHCHNFASAVYTARDTLINFLISEIIPLLIGIINKFEVVGKSGNHVMGYNDRNKLFLHVVTVFERLIMLRVMDYWGSFCDLNRDLISSFPNNDYSNPLLCARDSERISGIDIPVVCHPAAFSFLHGACVSFMSIDYFNRVVVDVCAASCVSRLDPVIKKEIDKICNSSNCLGTLLKFKSEKMSSIIRREFLKIVSGCCKGAFDDFLDSMFTWPYVESNLSNLIKEGVRSIFSLVKSNIIAGSDVIISEHKNRIKEGKAGRINSDKEEKRMFLGTRRGGNKSSLPKVRFEGKYSMSGKCGFRLDKQFNLKFTSVKTDNLVLFRALVRRKFEGIIASGIIGSLNWYDVSERLLSVAMEEAREIVDNTYRLLRSIVSEARIVCDDGRERDLVGVEKVILNKNVMASANKKFKDTTRSLWRDVSKSTKSRDLSSDVVLEVLLPDLSEADRSGLSVIEDEFTRNFEPVVCETISTMLSGVDVTSSGLECLLNEITPILSERRISFLIENGFLSSAVSLLSRAMVVKSCSSRVITDNEKYKILVVYVRNITKRVDVFISSYLSSLIGSGVTTSSGGVPSRVSETVNYDGSAASYSSNIISNRALGRTSVRKRNYYIHNLDYDVVPSRFGSVRVCSEFNDDINSMISEHLSFLSVIVRFVRTNTSSELSHLSPGYMRDFINKNLGTISSNALSEFIDKVAEFVVNVSVYDIDVGVREINSSETVSFLAELRDYISLRHSEILFTEQ
;
A
#
# COMPACT_ATOMS: atom_id res chain seq x y z
N MET A 1 18.97 -19.49 -28.27
CA MET A 1 17.64 -18.90 -27.98
C MET A 1 17.80 -18.00 -26.76
N ASN A 2 17.81 -16.68 -26.94
CA ASN A 2 18.09 -15.69 -25.89
C ASN A 2 16.78 -15.05 -25.43
N ILE A 3 16.38 -15.29 -24.19
CA ILE A 3 15.28 -14.58 -23.52
C ILE A 3 15.91 -13.65 -22.48
N LYS A 4 16.00 -12.36 -22.84
CA LYS A 4 16.30 -11.28 -21.89
C LYS A 4 15.05 -11.02 -21.05
N ARG A 5 15.10 -11.30 -19.74
CA ARG A 5 14.13 -10.77 -18.77
C ARG A 5 14.50 -9.32 -18.46
N SER A 6 13.56 -8.41 -18.70
CA SER A 6 13.67 -6.99 -18.39
C SER A 6 13.20 -6.72 -16.96
N ARG A 7 13.97 -5.92 -16.22
CA ARG A 7 13.68 -5.31 -14.91
C ARG A 7 12.25 -4.78 -14.81
N ASP A 8 11.56 -5.12 -13.72
CA ASP A 8 10.27 -4.54 -13.34
C ASP A 8 10.48 -3.33 -12.44
N GLY A 9 10.27 -2.17 -13.04
CA GLY A 9 9.96 -0.92 -12.38
C GLY A 9 8.82 -0.28 -13.15
N PHE A 10 7.81 0.22 -12.44
CA PHE A 10 6.60 0.83 -13.02
C PHE A 10 6.98 1.88 -14.08
N PRO A 11 6.52 1.78 -15.34
CA PRO A 11 6.97 2.70 -16.37
C PRO A 11 6.12 3.98 -16.32
N PHE A 12 6.81 5.08 -15.97
CA PHE A 12 6.50 6.50 -16.15
C PHE A 12 5.95 7.28 -14.94
N PRO A 13 6.52 8.48 -14.65
CA PRO A 13 5.99 9.41 -13.68
C PRO A 13 4.69 10.06 -14.17
N PHE A 14 3.84 10.44 -13.21
CA PHE A 14 2.63 11.24 -13.42
C PHE A 14 3.00 12.65 -13.91
N TYR A 15 2.44 13.08 -15.03
CA TYR A 15 2.47 14.48 -15.46
C TYR A 15 1.09 15.10 -15.21
N PRO A 16 0.95 16.15 -14.39
CA PRO A 16 -0.26 16.95 -14.34
C PRO A 16 -0.44 17.66 -15.69
N SER A 17 -1.69 17.78 -16.13
CA SER A 17 -2.06 18.40 -17.41
C SER A 17 -1.75 19.88 -17.42
N ASP A 18 -1.11 20.34 -18.50
CA ASP A 18 -0.96 21.76 -18.85
C ASP A 18 -2.34 22.46 -18.85
N GLN A 19 -2.51 23.43 -17.96
CA GLN A 19 -3.50 24.49 -18.12
C GLN A 19 -2.76 25.73 -18.61
N ASP A 20 -3.06 26.13 -19.84
CA ASP A 20 -2.66 27.40 -20.42
C ASP A 20 -3.35 28.53 -19.64
N SER A 21 -2.56 29.37 -18.96
CA SER A 21 -3.01 30.68 -18.49
C SER A 21 -1.88 31.69 -18.73
N GLU A 22 -2.03 32.44 -19.82
CA GLU A 22 -1.36 33.70 -20.08
C GLU A 22 -1.75 34.72 -19.00
N SER A 23 -0.76 35.32 -18.32
CA SER A 23 -0.90 36.68 -17.77
C SER A 23 0.47 37.29 -17.43
N ASP A 24 0.80 38.31 -18.21
CA ASP A 24 1.46 39.57 -17.89
C ASP A 24 2.67 39.63 -16.95
N ARG A 25 3.79 39.99 -17.59
CA ARG A 25 5.02 40.52 -16.97
C ARG A 25 4.78 41.96 -16.52
N SER A 26 5.18 42.27 -15.30
CA SER A 26 5.58 43.63 -14.91
C SER A 26 6.95 43.57 -14.26
N ASP A 27 7.92 44.17 -14.93
CA ASP A 27 9.28 44.39 -14.46
C ASP A 27 9.27 45.35 -13.26
N ILE A 28 9.95 44.99 -12.17
CA ILE A 28 10.38 45.93 -11.13
C ILE A 28 11.84 45.61 -10.81
N ASP A 29 12.71 46.51 -11.25
CA ASP A 29 14.11 46.63 -10.83
C ASP A 29 14.19 47.04 -9.36
N LEU A 30 15.06 46.40 -8.58
CA LEU A 30 15.71 47.03 -7.42
C LEU A 30 17.16 46.53 -7.27
N ASP A 31 18.06 47.47 -7.53
CA ASP A 31 19.50 47.48 -7.23
C ASP A 31 19.80 47.60 -5.72
N GLY A 32 21.00 47.13 -5.32
CA GLY A 32 21.74 47.52 -4.10
C GLY A 32 21.37 46.74 -2.83
N ASP A 33 22.29 46.37 -1.93
CA ASP A 33 23.57 46.97 -1.59
C ASP A 33 24.48 45.95 -0.84
N ASP A 34 25.79 45.99 -1.09
CA ASP A 34 26.83 45.19 -0.41
C ASP A 34 27.39 45.98 0.80
N GLY A 35 27.53 45.34 1.96
CA GLY A 35 28.32 45.94 3.04
C GLY A 35 28.58 45.04 4.26
N PRO A 36 29.79 45.05 4.87
CA PRO A 36 30.40 43.90 5.53
C PRO A 36 30.42 44.00 7.08
N TYR A 37 31.16 43.08 7.76
CA TYR A 37 31.52 42.95 9.21
C TYR A 37 31.05 41.56 9.74
N LEU A 38 31.81 40.70 10.43
CA LEU A 38 33.11 40.80 11.10
C LEU A 38 33.71 39.39 11.30
N LYS A 39 35.04 39.32 11.23
CA LYS A 39 35.91 38.15 11.38
C LYS A 39 36.81 38.39 12.59
N SER A 40 36.69 37.60 13.66
CA SER A 40 37.69 37.37 14.75
C SER A 40 36.96 36.57 15.86
N ILE A 41 37.43 35.48 16.49
CA ILE A 41 38.74 35.15 17.08
C ILE A 41 38.86 33.61 17.18
N LEU A 42 40.09 33.12 17.04
CA LEU A 42 40.55 31.73 17.12
C LEU A 42 41.39 31.56 18.41
N VAL A 43 41.69 30.30 18.82
CA VAL A 43 42.74 29.83 19.77
C VAL A 43 42.20 29.58 21.21
N ARG A 44 42.32 28.43 21.93
CA ARG A 44 43.34 27.35 22.11
C ARG A 44 42.67 26.20 22.94
N VAL A 45 42.86 24.89 22.71
CA VAL A 45 43.82 23.90 23.30
C VAL A 45 43.21 22.52 22.94
N GLY A 46 43.90 21.44 22.56
CA GLY A 46 45.32 21.14 22.57
C GLY A 46 45.65 19.88 21.75
N ASN A 47 46.93 19.77 21.45
CA ASN A 47 47.58 18.70 20.71
C ASN A 47 47.57 17.37 21.46
N TYR A 48 47.29 16.28 20.75
CA TYR A 48 47.94 15.00 21.00
C TYR A 48 48.51 14.45 19.69
N ASN A 49 49.83 14.27 19.69
CA ASN A 49 50.58 13.49 18.72
C ASN A 49 50.24 12.01 18.91
N VAL A 50 49.88 11.32 17.83
CA VAL A 50 50.14 9.89 17.67
C VAL A 50 50.63 9.68 16.25
N GLY A 51 51.88 9.24 16.12
CA GLY A 51 52.46 8.79 14.87
C GLY A 51 52.08 7.35 14.55
N GLY A 52 52.27 6.98 13.29
CA GLY A 52 52.56 5.59 12.90
C GLY A 52 51.41 4.80 12.27
N SER A 53 51.67 4.43 11.02
CA SER A 53 51.10 3.33 10.23
C SER A 53 49.86 3.62 9.39
N GLU A 54 50.12 3.67 8.09
CA GLU A 54 49.18 3.49 6.99
C GLU A 54 48.55 2.09 7.09
N SER A 55 47.22 2.02 7.27
CA SER A 55 46.31 1.05 6.64
C SER A 55 45.01 0.85 7.42
N VAL A 56 44.15 1.88 7.54
CA VAL A 56 42.72 1.64 7.80
C VAL A 56 41.89 2.72 7.10
N ALA A 57 41.36 2.38 5.93
CA ALA A 57 40.42 3.23 5.19
C ALA A 57 39.18 2.43 4.82
N GLN A 58 38.42 1.97 5.82
CA GLN A 58 37.10 1.35 5.54
C GLN A 58 35.99 1.58 6.58
N ASP A 59 36.25 2.23 7.73
CA ASP A 59 35.23 2.35 8.80
C ASP A 59 34.69 3.78 9.10
N TYR A 60 34.86 4.72 8.17
CA TYR A 60 34.42 6.13 8.36
C TYR A 60 32.92 6.38 8.07
N SER A 61 32.19 5.41 7.53
CA SER A 61 30.83 5.62 6.97
C SER A 61 29.74 5.67 8.05
N SER A 62 29.80 4.79 9.06
CA SER A 62 28.80 4.71 10.12
C SER A 62 28.99 5.82 11.17
N ARG A 63 30.25 6.22 11.41
CA ARG A 63 30.61 7.24 12.40
C ARG A 63 30.19 8.65 11.98
N SER A 64 30.14 8.98 10.67
CA SER A 64 29.73 10.30 10.19
C SER A 64 28.22 10.57 10.25
N MET A 65 27.36 9.55 10.09
CA MET A 65 25.92 9.74 10.34
C MET A 65 25.62 10.04 11.82
N LEU A 66 26.42 9.48 12.72
CA LEU A 66 26.33 9.75 14.16
C LEU A 66 26.78 11.17 14.55
N VAL A 67 27.56 11.87 13.73
CA VAL A 67 28.02 13.25 14.06
C VAL A 67 26.87 14.26 13.99
N LEU A 68 25.91 14.07 13.07
CA LEU A 68 24.68 14.90 13.05
C LEU A 68 23.78 14.62 14.25
N SER A 69 23.80 13.40 14.81
CA SER A 69 22.99 13.06 15.98
C SER A 69 23.68 13.35 17.31
N ASN A 70 25.00 13.16 17.46
CA ASN A 70 25.64 13.18 18.78
C ASN A 70 26.10 14.56 19.26
N ASP A 71 26.59 15.43 18.37
CA ASP A 71 27.08 16.76 18.78
C ASP A 71 25.96 17.77 19.04
N SER A 72 24.71 17.46 18.64
CA SER A 72 23.55 18.35 18.82
C SER A 72 22.47 17.75 19.72
N SER A 73 22.32 16.43 19.85
CA SER A 73 21.19 15.81 20.57
C SER A 73 21.23 15.94 22.09
N SER A 74 22.38 15.73 22.75
CA SER A 74 22.38 15.59 24.22
C SER A 74 22.08 16.89 24.97
N HIS A 75 22.42 18.05 24.39
CA HIS A 75 22.11 19.35 24.99
C HIS A 75 20.80 19.97 24.46
N TYR A 76 20.30 19.57 23.27
CA TYR A 76 19.04 20.10 22.74
C TYR A 76 17.78 19.37 23.23
N VAL A 77 17.86 18.05 23.45
CA VAL A 77 16.66 17.23 23.64
C VAL A 77 16.02 17.41 25.03
N GLN A 78 16.79 17.78 26.05
CA GLN A 78 16.29 17.77 27.43
C GLN A 78 15.76 19.12 27.94
N GLU A 79 16.14 20.25 27.33
CA GLU A 79 15.83 21.58 27.88
C GLU A 79 14.84 22.43 27.04
N ARG A 80 14.59 22.07 25.77
CA ARG A 80 13.75 22.89 24.85
C ARG A 80 12.45 22.26 24.35
N VAL A 81 12.26 20.94 24.50
CA VAL A 81 11.02 20.26 24.06
C VAL A 81 10.05 20.09 25.22
N SER A 82 9.98 21.06 26.15
CA SER A 82 8.83 21.15 27.03
C SER A 82 7.67 21.65 26.19
N PHE A 83 6.77 20.74 25.84
CA PHE A 83 5.46 21.09 25.33
C PHE A 83 4.87 22.08 26.34
N SER A 84 4.87 23.39 26.00
CA SER A 84 4.45 24.39 26.98
C SER A 84 3.06 24.00 27.46
N GLU A 85 2.78 24.12 28.76
CA GLU A 85 1.45 23.77 29.32
C GLU A 85 0.32 24.44 28.52
N GLN A 86 0.60 25.61 27.93
CA GLN A 86 -0.30 26.33 27.03
C GLN A 86 -0.76 25.50 25.81
N HIS A 87 0.07 24.60 25.28
CA HIS A 87 -0.27 23.76 24.13
C HIS A 87 -1.11 22.52 24.51
N LEU A 88 -0.96 21.98 25.73
CA LEU A 88 -1.81 20.90 26.23
C LEU A 88 -3.29 21.30 26.26
N HIS A 89 -3.57 22.58 26.54
CA HIS A 89 -4.93 23.11 26.53
C HIS A 89 -5.58 23.07 25.15
N LEU A 90 -4.82 23.17 24.05
CA LEU A 90 -5.37 23.14 22.69
C LEU A 90 -6.02 21.80 22.34
N CYS A 91 -5.46 20.72 22.89
CA CYS A 91 -5.96 19.36 22.70
C CYS A 91 -6.70 18.84 23.94
N SER A 92 -7.13 19.71 24.86
CA SER A 92 -7.85 19.28 26.05
C SER A 92 -9.20 18.64 25.69
N ASN A 93 -9.66 17.72 26.55
CA ASN A 93 -10.95 17.03 26.39
C ASN A 93 -11.09 16.20 25.10
N TYR A 94 -10.00 15.64 24.58
CA TYR A 94 -10.05 14.64 23.52
C TYR A 94 -10.52 13.27 24.04
N GLY A 95 -10.65 12.27 23.16
CA GLY A 95 -11.02 10.92 23.55
C GLY A 95 -12.51 10.76 23.89
N PHE A 96 -12.79 10.28 25.11
CA PHE A 96 -14.13 10.04 25.64
C PHE A 96 -14.56 11.11 26.66
N SER A 97 -13.93 12.29 26.66
CA SER A 97 -14.35 13.38 27.55
C SER A 97 -15.76 13.85 27.19
N THR A 98 -16.66 13.83 28.18
CA THR A 98 -18.03 14.36 28.06
C THR A 98 -18.11 15.86 28.37
N CYS A 99 -16.98 16.51 28.63
CA CYS A 99 -16.93 17.93 28.90
C CYS A 99 -17.22 18.74 27.62
N THR A 100 -18.37 19.42 27.59
CA THR A 100 -18.82 20.28 26.49
C THR A 100 -18.37 21.74 26.65
N GLU A 101 -17.57 22.06 27.67
CA GLU A 101 -17.09 23.42 27.92
C GLU A 101 -16.27 23.95 26.72
N GLY A 102 -16.62 25.14 26.23
CA GLY A 102 -16.00 25.72 25.04
C GLY A 102 -16.49 25.16 23.70
N MET A 103 -17.43 24.21 23.69
CA MET A 103 -18.15 23.76 22.48
C MET A 103 -19.47 24.50 22.26
N LEU A 104 -19.83 25.43 23.14
CA LEU A 104 -21.05 26.24 22.98
C LEU A 104 -21.00 27.02 21.66
N GLY A 105 -22.02 26.83 20.82
CA GLY A 105 -22.06 27.43 19.49
C GLY A 105 -21.05 26.84 18.50
N CYS A 106 -20.58 25.59 18.69
CA CYS A 106 -19.69 24.92 17.73
C CYS A 106 -20.28 24.76 16.33
N PHE A 107 -21.61 24.84 16.20
CA PHE A 107 -22.35 24.83 14.93
C PHE A 107 -22.56 26.24 14.35
N ASP A 108 -22.23 27.31 15.08
CA ASP A 108 -22.30 28.68 14.57
C ASP A 108 -21.32 28.85 13.41
N VAL A 109 -21.72 29.64 12.40
CA VAL A 109 -20.86 29.93 11.23
C VAL A 109 -19.56 30.63 11.65
N ASP A 110 -19.60 31.42 12.73
CA ASP A 110 -18.46 32.19 13.23
C ASP A 110 -17.63 31.48 14.30
N PHE A 111 -17.92 30.20 14.60
CA PHE A 111 -17.21 29.46 15.65
C PHE A 111 -15.69 29.44 15.43
N PHE A 112 -15.23 28.99 14.25
CA PHE A 112 -13.81 28.96 13.93
C PHE A 112 -13.17 30.35 13.83
N GLN A 113 -13.97 31.38 13.53
CA GLN A 113 -13.50 32.76 13.55
C GLN A 113 -13.17 33.21 14.97
N ARG A 114 -14.02 32.89 15.96
CA ARG A 114 -13.73 33.17 17.38
C ARG A 114 -12.45 32.46 17.83
N CYS A 115 -12.26 31.20 17.42
CA CYS A 115 -11.06 30.43 17.74
C CYS A 115 -9.79 31.03 17.12
N ALA A 116 -9.83 31.39 15.83
CA ALA A 116 -8.72 32.05 15.16
C ALA A 116 -8.39 33.42 15.77
N SER A 117 -9.42 34.17 16.21
CA SER A 117 -9.25 35.46 16.88
C SER A 117 -8.52 35.35 18.22
N ASN A 118 -8.71 34.24 18.95
CA ASN A 118 -7.96 33.94 20.17
C ASN A 118 -6.47 33.68 19.89
N ILE A 119 -6.14 33.20 18.68
CA ILE A 119 -4.76 33.02 18.21
C ILE A 119 -4.21 34.30 17.53
N GLY A 120 -5.01 35.37 17.45
CA GLY A 120 -4.60 36.66 16.89
C GLY A 120 -4.91 36.86 15.40
N PHE A 121 -5.71 35.99 14.79
CA PHE A 121 -5.99 35.99 13.35
C PHE A 121 -7.46 36.24 13.02
N THR A 122 -7.68 36.87 11.86
CA THR A 122 -8.99 36.95 11.22
C THR A 122 -9.00 36.06 9.97
N LEU A 123 -9.88 35.06 9.94
CA LEU A 123 -10.02 34.18 8.78
C LEU A 123 -10.76 34.93 7.68
N THR A 124 -10.32 34.74 6.44
CA THR A 124 -11.07 35.28 5.30
C THR A 124 -12.41 34.55 5.17
N PRO A 125 -13.46 35.18 4.59
CA PRO A 125 -14.75 34.52 4.41
C PRO A 125 -14.65 33.20 3.64
N GLY A 126 -13.76 33.12 2.65
CA GLY A 126 -13.50 31.90 1.89
C GLY A 126 -12.89 30.79 2.73
N PHE A 127 -11.93 31.10 3.60
CA PHE A 127 -11.34 30.14 4.54
C PHE A 127 -12.39 29.64 5.54
N LEU A 128 -13.13 30.55 6.17
CA LEU A 128 -14.17 30.20 7.15
C LEU A 128 -15.27 29.31 6.53
N LEU A 129 -15.70 29.60 5.30
CA LEU A 129 -16.66 28.79 4.56
C LEU A 129 -16.14 27.35 4.35
N GLN A 130 -14.87 27.18 3.96
CA GLN A 130 -14.28 25.85 3.75
C GLN A 130 -14.18 25.05 5.06
N LEU A 131 -13.81 25.70 6.18
CA LEU A 131 -13.79 25.05 7.49
C LEU A 131 -15.20 24.62 7.93
N ASN A 132 -16.20 25.47 7.75
CA ASN A 132 -17.59 25.14 8.07
C ASN A 132 -18.13 24.01 7.18
N ASN A 133 -17.78 23.98 5.90
CA ASN A 133 -18.15 22.88 5.02
C ASN A 133 -17.54 21.55 5.50
N LEU A 134 -16.27 21.57 5.93
CA LEU A 134 -15.60 20.39 6.46
C LEU A 134 -16.23 19.91 7.77
N ARG A 135 -16.58 20.84 8.66
CA ARG A 135 -17.33 20.56 9.90
C ARG A 135 -18.67 19.90 9.60
N ASN A 136 -19.44 20.46 8.66
CA ASN A 136 -20.76 19.96 8.32
C ASN A 136 -20.66 18.56 7.70
N ALA A 137 -19.73 18.34 6.77
CA ALA A 137 -19.47 17.03 6.18
C ALA A 137 -19.09 15.98 7.25
N PHE A 138 -18.27 16.35 8.23
CA PHE A 138 -17.95 15.47 9.34
C PHE A 138 -19.15 15.21 10.25
N SER A 139 -19.94 16.24 10.59
CA SER A 139 -21.16 16.09 11.38
C SER A 139 -22.19 15.18 10.71
N ASP A 140 -22.38 15.29 9.39
CA ASP A 140 -23.28 14.42 8.63
C ASP A 140 -22.81 12.96 8.70
N ARG A 141 -21.49 12.74 8.65
CA ARG A 141 -20.91 11.40 8.81
C ARG A 141 -21.13 10.83 10.21
N ILE A 142 -21.06 11.64 11.26
CA ILE A 142 -21.38 11.22 12.63
C ILE A 142 -22.80 10.64 12.69
N VAL A 143 -23.79 11.35 12.13
CA VAL A 143 -25.19 10.91 12.13
C VAL A 143 -25.34 9.55 11.41
N ILE A 144 -24.72 9.39 10.24
CA ILE A 144 -24.76 8.12 9.49
C ILE A 144 -24.18 6.98 10.33
N VAL A 145 -23.00 7.17 10.91
CA VAL A 145 -22.35 6.13 11.72
C VAL A 145 -23.18 5.79 12.96
N PHE A 146 -23.84 6.75 13.58
CA PHE A 146 -24.70 6.47 14.74
C PHE A 146 -25.93 5.64 14.36
N SER A 147 -26.60 5.97 13.25
CA SER A 147 -27.69 5.14 12.73
C SER A 147 -27.22 3.73 12.37
N ASP A 148 -26.06 3.59 11.72
CA ASP A 148 -25.47 2.29 11.37
C ASP A 148 -25.12 1.44 12.62
N ASN A 149 -24.79 2.09 13.75
CA ASN A 149 -24.50 1.44 15.03
C ASN A 149 -25.74 1.29 15.93
N GLY A 150 -26.94 1.49 15.40
CA GLY A 150 -28.19 1.21 16.11
C GLY A 150 -28.51 2.18 17.25
N PHE A 151 -27.98 3.41 17.24
CA PHE A 151 -28.32 4.42 18.25
C PHE A 151 -29.82 4.72 18.29
N ASP A 152 -30.51 4.61 17.15
CA ASP A 152 -31.96 4.80 17.07
C ASP A 152 -32.74 3.74 17.87
N VAL A 153 -32.20 2.51 17.99
CA VAL A 153 -32.80 1.44 18.80
C VAL A 153 -32.56 1.69 20.30
N LEU A 154 -31.45 2.32 20.64
CA LEU A 154 -31.11 2.71 22.02
C LEU A 154 -31.96 3.88 22.52
N LEU A 155 -32.55 4.68 21.62
CA LEU A 155 -33.50 5.77 21.92
C LEU A 155 -34.94 5.26 22.14
N CYS A 156 -35.12 4.19 22.93
CA CYS A 156 -36.45 3.69 23.26
C CYS A 156 -36.87 4.06 24.69
N LYS A 157 -38.20 4.16 24.89
CA LYS A 157 -38.76 4.28 26.22
C LYS A 157 -38.71 2.89 26.87
N LEU A 158 -38.10 2.80 28.05
CA LEU A 158 -38.02 1.54 28.78
C LEU A 158 -39.39 1.17 29.32
N ASP A 159 -39.91 0.01 28.92
CA ASP A 159 -41.12 -0.54 29.51
C ASP A 159 -40.77 -1.24 30.84
N VAL A 160 -41.08 -0.55 31.93
CA VAL A 160 -40.81 -0.99 33.30
C VAL A 160 -41.67 -2.19 33.66
N CYS A 161 -42.80 -2.41 32.98
CA CYS A 161 -43.76 -3.45 33.33
C CYS A 161 -43.23 -4.87 33.06
N ASP A 162 -42.30 -5.03 32.12
CA ASP A 162 -41.80 -6.35 31.70
C ASP A 162 -40.44 -6.73 32.31
N SER A 163 -39.74 -5.78 32.96
CA SER A 163 -38.41 -6.02 33.55
C SER A 163 -38.49 -6.37 35.04
N VAL A 164 -37.78 -7.42 35.45
CA VAL A 164 -37.73 -7.88 36.86
C VAL A 164 -37.00 -6.89 37.78
N ASP A 165 -36.14 -6.02 37.23
CA ASP A 165 -35.46 -4.92 37.94
C ASP A 165 -35.20 -3.73 36.99
N PRO A 166 -35.92 -2.60 37.14
CA PRO A 166 -35.77 -1.45 36.25
C PRO A 166 -34.37 -0.79 36.33
N LEU A 167 -33.69 -0.95 37.46
CA LEU A 167 -32.34 -0.43 37.65
C LEU A 167 -31.32 -1.25 36.85
N LEU A 168 -31.50 -2.59 36.83
CA LEU A 168 -30.69 -3.46 35.97
C LEU A 168 -30.91 -3.16 34.48
N ALA A 169 -32.14 -2.80 34.09
CA ALA A 169 -32.45 -2.42 32.72
C ALA A 169 -31.77 -1.11 32.29
N LEU A 170 -31.70 -0.11 33.19
CA LEU A 170 -30.96 1.13 32.97
C LEU A 170 -29.45 0.88 32.85
N ASP A 171 -28.87 0.09 33.77
CA ASP A 171 -27.44 -0.23 33.74
C ASP A 171 -27.07 -0.99 32.45
N ALA A 172 -27.94 -1.92 32.00
CA ALA A 172 -27.76 -2.62 30.74
C ALA A 172 -27.82 -1.68 29.52
N HIS A 173 -28.68 -0.66 29.56
CA HIS A 173 -28.72 0.36 28.52
C HIS A 173 -27.47 1.23 28.50
N CYS A 174 -26.96 1.65 29.67
CA CYS A 174 -25.69 2.36 29.75
C CYS A 174 -24.54 1.53 29.16
N HIS A 175 -24.49 0.24 29.50
CA HIS A 175 -23.49 -0.70 28.99
C HIS A 175 -23.55 -0.83 27.46
N ASN A 176 -24.73 -1.08 26.90
CA ASN A 176 -24.92 -1.21 25.45
C ASN A 176 -24.61 0.11 24.74
N PHE A 177 -25.02 1.24 25.30
CA PHE A 177 -24.75 2.56 24.77
C PHE A 177 -23.24 2.87 24.77
N ALA A 178 -22.53 2.61 25.88
CA ALA A 178 -21.09 2.80 25.96
C ALA A 178 -20.34 1.94 24.93
N SER A 179 -20.72 0.68 24.78
CA SER A 179 -20.16 -0.22 23.75
C SER A 179 -20.35 0.33 22.33
N ALA A 180 -21.57 0.77 22.00
CA ALA A 180 -21.87 1.38 20.70
C ALA A 180 -21.07 2.68 20.46
N VAL A 181 -20.88 3.50 21.50
CA VAL A 181 -20.05 4.72 21.45
C VAL A 181 -18.59 4.38 21.14
N TYR A 182 -18.04 3.32 21.74
CA TYR A 182 -16.65 2.92 21.50
C TYR A 182 -16.44 2.50 20.04
N THR A 183 -17.31 1.65 19.50
CA THR A 183 -17.27 1.22 18.10
C THR A 183 -17.49 2.38 17.12
N ALA A 184 -18.47 3.25 17.40
CA ALA A 184 -18.76 4.40 16.55
C ALA A 184 -17.60 5.40 16.54
N ARG A 185 -16.99 5.67 17.70
CA ARG A 185 -15.85 6.59 17.81
C ARG A 185 -14.68 6.12 16.96
N ASP A 186 -14.27 4.85 17.05
CA ASP A 186 -13.13 4.35 16.28
C ASP A 186 -13.36 4.49 14.77
N THR A 187 -14.57 4.19 14.31
CA THR A 187 -14.98 4.40 12.90
C THR A 187 -14.88 5.87 12.50
N LEU A 188 -15.32 6.79 13.35
CA LEU A 188 -15.31 8.22 13.09
C LEU A 188 -13.92 8.85 13.18
N ILE A 189 -13.06 8.39 14.08
CA ILE A 189 -11.66 8.81 14.17
C ILE A 189 -10.89 8.37 12.93
N ASN A 190 -11.10 7.14 12.46
CA ASN A 190 -10.50 6.67 11.21
C ASN A 190 -10.93 7.53 10.01
N PHE A 191 -12.21 7.92 9.94
CA PHE A 191 -12.69 8.84 8.91
C PHE A 191 -12.10 10.26 9.06
N LEU A 192 -12.02 10.78 10.29
CA LEU A 192 -11.40 12.07 10.60
C LEU A 192 -9.94 12.10 10.12
N ILE A 193 -9.18 11.05 10.40
CA ILE A 193 -7.76 10.94 10.02
C ILE A 193 -7.58 10.78 8.51
N SER A 194 -8.35 9.90 7.87
CA SER A 194 -8.13 9.54 6.47
C SER A 194 -8.71 10.53 5.45
N GLU A 195 -9.85 11.14 5.76
CA GLU A 195 -10.59 11.98 4.80
C GLU A 195 -10.57 13.47 5.18
N ILE A 196 -10.74 13.79 6.47
CA ILE A 196 -10.93 15.17 6.92
C ILE A 196 -9.60 15.91 7.16
N ILE A 197 -8.65 15.28 7.87
CA ILE A 197 -7.35 15.88 8.18
C ILE A 197 -6.55 16.31 6.93
N PRO A 198 -6.44 15.49 5.86
CA PRO A 198 -5.74 15.90 4.64
C PRO A 198 -6.37 17.12 3.96
N LEU A 199 -7.71 17.18 3.91
CA LEU A 199 -8.43 18.33 3.38
C LEU A 199 -8.20 19.58 4.23
N LEU A 200 -8.22 19.44 5.56
CA LEU A 200 -7.93 20.53 6.49
C LEU A 200 -6.51 21.09 6.30
N ILE A 201 -5.50 20.23 6.18
CA ILE A 201 -4.11 20.64 5.91
C ILE A 201 -4.03 21.38 4.57
N GLY A 202 -4.73 20.91 3.55
CA GLY A 202 -4.83 21.59 2.25
C GLY A 202 -5.46 22.98 2.36
N ILE A 203 -6.56 23.12 3.12
CA ILE A 203 -7.22 24.40 3.38
C ILE A 203 -6.26 25.35 4.11
N ILE A 204 -5.69 24.94 5.25
CA ILE A 204 -4.81 25.81 6.06
C ILE A 204 -3.59 26.28 5.26
N ASN A 205 -3.04 25.43 4.38
CA ASN A 205 -1.89 25.80 3.57
C ASN A 205 -2.21 26.71 2.38
N LYS A 206 -3.46 26.69 1.89
CA LYS A 206 -3.88 27.43 0.69
C LYS A 206 -4.35 28.85 1.00
N PHE A 207 -4.99 29.07 2.15
CA PHE A 207 -5.65 30.34 2.44
C PHE A 207 -4.75 31.34 3.16
N GLU A 208 -4.81 32.60 2.73
CA GLU A 208 -4.24 33.73 3.46
C GLU A 208 -5.16 34.13 4.63
N VAL A 209 -4.56 34.71 5.66
CA VAL A 209 -5.25 35.26 6.84
C VAL A 209 -4.92 36.74 6.99
N VAL A 210 -5.83 37.49 7.61
CA VAL A 210 -5.60 38.90 7.91
C VAL A 210 -5.21 39.00 9.38
N GLY A 211 -3.99 39.45 9.64
CA GLY A 211 -3.50 39.76 10.98
C GLY A 211 -4.06 41.10 11.47
N LYS A 212 -4.06 41.31 12.80
CA LYS A 212 -4.53 42.58 13.40
C LYS A 212 -3.78 43.82 12.90
N SER A 213 -2.53 43.66 12.43
CA SER A 213 -1.66 44.73 11.92
C SER A 213 -1.56 44.79 10.39
N GLY A 214 -2.34 43.98 9.65
CA GLY A 214 -2.31 43.93 8.18
C GLY A 214 -2.29 42.50 7.63
N ASN A 215 -2.05 42.37 6.32
CA ASN A 215 -1.95 41.07 5.65
C ASN A 215 -0.68 40.34 6.12
N HIS A 216 -0.81 39.41 7.07
CA HIS A 216 0.28 38.60 7.57
C HIS A 216 0.06 37.15 7.19
N VAL A 217 1.07 36.52 6.60
CA VAL A 217 1.02 35.09 6.29
C VAL A 217 1.14 34.32 7.60
N MET A 218 0.18 33.43 7.88
CA MET A 218 0.21 32.57 9.06
C MET A 218 1.52 31.77 9.08
N GLY A 219 2.34 31.99 10.12
CA GLY A 219 3.55 31.20 10.35
C GLY A 219 3.21 29.74 10.58
N TYR A 220 4.17 28.84 10.39
CA TYR A 220 3.91 27.41 10.54
C TYR A 220 3.43 27.02 11.95
N ASN A 221 3.99 27.64 13.01
CA ASN A 221 3.51 27.46 14.38
C ASN A 221 2.04 27.82 14.55
N ASP A 222 1.59 28.93 13.93
CA ASP A 222 0.20 29.36 14.00
C ASP A 222 -0.73 28.45 13.20
N ARG A 223 -0.27 27.97 12.03
CA ARG A 223 -0.98 26.95 11.24
C ARG A 223 -1.18 25.67 12.04
N ASN A 224 -0.16 25.24 12.77
CA ASN A 224 -0.24 24.02 13.57
C ASN A 224 -1.16 24.21 14.78
N LYS A 225 -1.12 25.36 15.47
CA LYS A 225 -2.07 25.68 16.55
C LYS A 225 -3.52 25.68 16.07
N LEU A 226 -3.79 26.31 14.93
CA LEU A 226 -5.12 26.30 14.32
C LEU A 226 -5.53 24.87 13.92
N PHE A 227 -4.63 24.09 13.32
CA PHE A 227 -4.85 22.70 12.95
C PHE A 227 -5.23 21.84 14.16
N LEU A 228 -4.41 21.84 15.22
CA LEU A 228 -4.65 21.10 16.44
C LEU A 228 -6.02 21.45 17.03
N HIS A 229 -6.32 22.75 17.12
CA HIS A 229 -7.59 23.20 17.65
C HIS A 229 -8.80 22.72 16.83
N VAL A 230 -8.75 22.85 15.49
CA VAL A 230 -9.86 22.42 14.62
C VAL A 230 -10.06 20.91 14.69
N VAL A 231 -8.99 20.11 14.68
CA VAL A 231 -9.10 18.65 14.78
C VAL A 231 -9.63 18.23 16.14
N THR A 232 -9.18 18.85 17.24
CA THR A 232 -9.73 18.59 18.57
C THR A 232 -11.21 18.96 18.66
N VAL A 233 -11.64 20.07 18.04
CA VAL A 233 -13.07 20.41 17.95
C VAL A 233 -13.83 19.31 17.21
N PHE A 234 -13.32 18.80 16.08
CA PHE A 234 -13.97 17.70 15.36
C PHE A 234 -14.05 16.43 16.19
N GLU A 235 -12.96 16.04 16.86
CA GLU A 235 -12.99 14.90 17.78
C GLU A 235 -14.04 15.09 18.89
N ARG A 236 -14.13 16.29 19.46
CA ARG A 236 -15.14 16.63 20.49
C ARG A 236 -16.56 16.69 19.97
N LEU A 237 -16.78 16.99 18.68
CA LEU A 237 -18.12 16.93 18.07
C LEU A 237 -18.71 15.52 18.13
N ILE A 238 -17.87 14.47 18.10
CA ILE A 238 -18.33 13.09 18.27
C ILE A 238 -18.99 12.96 19.65
N MET A 239 -18.26 13.31 20.71
CA MET A 239 -18.77 13.18 22.08
C MET A 239 -19.94 14.13 22.35
N LEU A 240 -19.94 15.34 21.77
CA LEU A 240 -21.08 16.25 21.87
C LEU A 240 -22.35 15.59 21.31
N ARG A 241 -22.29 14.99 20.12
CA ARG A 241 -23.43 14.28 19.54
C ARG A 241 -23.82 13.05 20.36
N VAL A 242 -22.86 12.27 20.86
CA VAL A 242 -23.16 11.16 21.77
C VAL A 242 -23.97 11.64 22.97
N MET A 243 -23.54 12.72 23.61
CA MET A 243 -24.24 13.26 24.79
C MET A 243 -25.60 13.88 24.45
N ASP A 244 -25.77 14.47 23.26
CA ASP A 244 -27.09 14.93 22.78
C ASP A 244 -28.08 13.76 22.61
N TYR A 245 -27.62 12.64 22.03
CA TYR A 245 -28.41 11.41 21.91
C TYR A 245 -28.77 10.87 23.29
N TRP A 246 -27.80 10.79 24.20
CA TRP A 246 -28.06 10.32 25.57
C TRP A 246 -29.01 11.24 26.34
N GLY A 247 -28.88 12.56 26.19
CA GLY A 247 -29.81 13.52 26.77
C GLY A 247 -31.25 13.29 26.30
N SER A 248 -31.44 12.97 25.02
CA SER A 248 -32.76 12.62 24.46
C SER A 248 -33.33 11.33 25.07
N PHE A 249 -32.49 10.32 25.30
CA PHE A 249 -32.88 9.10 26.03
C PHE A 249 -33.29 9.42 27.47
N CYS A 250 -32.51 10.25 28.18
CA CYS A 250 -32.80 10.66 29.54
C CYS A 250 -34.13 11.44 29.63
N ASP A 251 -34.41 12.31 28.66
CA ASP A 251 -35.68 13.04 28.61
C ASP A 251 -36.87 12.11 28.37
N LEU A 252 -36.73 11.12 27.49
CA LEU A 252 -37.77 10.13 27.22
C LEU A 252 -38.07 9.23 28.43
N ASN A 253 -37.04 8.97 29.25
CA ASN A 253 -37.10 8.09 30.42
C ASN A 253 -37.02 8.87 31.75
N ARG A 254 -37.36 10.16 31.75
CA ARG A 254 -37.18 11.06 32.90
C ARG A 254 -37.85 10.56 34.17
N ASP A 255 -39.09 10.07 34.07
CA ASP A 255 -39.86 9.59 35.23
C ASP A 255 -39.19 8.36 35.87
N LEU A 256 -38.68 7.46 35.03
CA LEU A 256 -37.96 6.26 35.48
C LEU A 256 -36.63 6.63 36.14
N ILE A 257 -35.82 7.47 35.49
CA ILE A 257 -34.53 7.92 36.03
C ILE A 257 -34.71 8.66 37.35
N SER A 258 -35.74 9.51 37.46
CA SER A 258 -36.06 10.26 38.69
C SER A 258 -36.44 9.37 39.87
N SER A 259 -36.84 8.11 39.63
CA SER A 259 -37.11 7.14 40.69
C SER A 259 -35.84 6.60 41.38
N PHE A 260 -34.65 6.87 40.81
CA PHE A 260 -33.35 6.44 41.33
C PHE A 260 -32.43 7.65 41.62
N PRO A 261 -32.76 8.52 42.59
CA PRO A 261 -32.04 9.78 42.81
C PRO A 261 -30.59 9.61 43.30
N ASN A 262 -30.21 8.41 43.73
CA ASN A 262 -28.86 8.11 44.21
C ASN A 262 -27.89 7.74 43.07
N ASN A 263 -28.39 7.54 41.85
CA ASN A 263 -27.61 7.15 40.69
C ASN A 263 -27.58 8.29 39.68
N ASP A 264 -26.38 8.77 39.35
CA ASP A 264 -26.21 9.80 38.32
C ASP A 264 -26.10 9.18 36.93
N TYR A 265 -27.23 9.12 36.22
CA TYR A 265 -27.30 8.65 34.83
C TYR A 265 -26.96 9.75 33.80
N SER A 266 -26.46 10.91 34.20
CA SER A 266 -26.11 11.98 33.26
C SER A 266 -24.93 11.61 32.35
N ASN A 267 -24.06 10.68 32.79
CA ASN A 267 -22.91 10.22 32.03
C ASN A 267 -22.94 8.69 31.85
N PRO A 268 -23.41 8.18 30.69
CA PRO A 268 -23.60 6.74 30.49
C PRO A 268 -22.30 5.95 30.51
N LEU A 269 -21.16 6.60 30.17
CA LEU A 269 -19.86 5.94 30.13
C LEU A 269 -19.33 5.65 31.54
N LEU A 270 -19.56 6.57 32.48
CA LEU A 270 -19.20 6.34 33.89
C LEU A 270 -20.14 5.31 34.52
N CYS A 271 -21.45 5.38 34.24
CA CYS A 271 -22.41 4.38 34.70
C CYS A 271 -22.04 2.97 34.21
N ALA A 272 -21.68 2.83 32.93
CA ALA A 272 -21.29 1.54 32.34
C ALA A 272 -20.01 0.96 32.96
N ARG A 273 -19.08 1.82 33.38
CA ARG A 273 -17.82 1.42 34.02
C ARG A 273 -18.02 1.03 35.48
N ASP A 274 -18.78 1.84 36.22
CA ASP A 274 -18.92 1.74 37.67
C ASP A 274 -20.08 0.81 38.09
N SER A 275 -20.82 0.25 37.13
CA SER A 275 -21.88 -0.74 37.39
C SER A 275 -21.29 -1.99 38.08
N GLU A 276 -21.72 -2.24 39.31
CA GLU A 276 -21.39 -3.48 40.04
C GLU A 276 -22.26 -4.69 39.59
N ARG A 277 -23.40 -4.41 38.94
CA ARG A 277 -24.44 -5.41 38.61
C ARG A 277 -24.18 -6.13 37.30
N ILE A 278 -23.53 -5.43 36.37
CA ILE A 278 -23.10 -5.92 35.06
C ILE A 278 -21.59 -5.80 35.05
N SER A 279 -20.87 -6.73 34.42
CA SER A 279 -19.42 -6.60 34.23
C SER A 279 -19.10 -5.24 33.59
N GLY A 280 -18.51 -4.34 34.38
CA GLY A 280 -18.20 -2.99 33.92
C GLY A 280 -17.35 -3.00 32.66
N ILE A 281 -17.62 -2.07 31.73
CA ILE A 281 -16.77 -1.91 30.54
C ILE A 281 -15.72 -0.85 30.83
N ASP A 282 -14.46 -1.21 30.65
CA ASP A 282 -13.37 -0.23 30.72
C ASP A 282 -13.47 0.76 29.55
N ILE A 283 -13.40 2.05 29.87
CA ILE A 283 -13.31 3.12 28.87
C ILE A 283 -11.99 2.92 28.10
N PRO A 284 -12.00 2.81 26.76
CA PRO A 284 -10.78 2.59 26.00
C PRO A 284 -9.78 3.73 26.22
N VAL A 285 -8.52 3.36 26.44
CA VAL A 285 -7.44 4.34 26.68
C VAL A 285 -7.06 4.99 25.36
N VAL A 286 -7.22 6.31 25.27
CA VAL A 286 -6.82 7.09 24.09
C VAL A 286 -5.43 7.69 24.31
N CYS A 287 -4.41 7.08 23.71
CA CYS A 287 -3.01 7.43 23.94
C CYS A 287 -2.62 8.84 23.44
N HIS A 288 -3.28 9.34 22.40
CA HIS A 288 -3.08 10.69 21.88
C HIS A 288 -4.33 11.21 21.14
N PRO A 289 -4.48 12.53 20.95
CA PRO A 289 -5.55 13.11 20.15
C PRO A 289 -5.47 12.65 18.67
N ALA A 290 -6.59 12.71 17.96
CA ALA A 290 -6.66 12.32 16.54
C ALA A 290 -5.78 13.19 15.62
N ALA A 291 -5.34 14.35 16.10
CA ALA A 291 -4.45 15.26 15.38
C ALA A 291 -2.99 14.77 15.28
N PHE A 292 -2.64 13.69 15.99
CA PHE A 292 -1.28 13.15 16.08
C PHE A 292 -1.18 11.75 15.46
N SER A 293 0.03 11.41 15.02
CA SER A 293 0.39 10.09 14.53
C SER A 293 1.81 9.72 14.96
N PHE A 294 2.08 8.42 15.07
CA PHE A 294 3.42 7.92 15.33
C PHE A 294 4.23 7.87 14.03
N LEU A 295 5.23 8.76 13.94
CA LEU A 295 6.19 8.78 12.84
C LEU A 295 7.58 8.49 13.39
N HIS A 296 8.14 7.33 13.01
CA HIS A 296 9.51 6.93 13.34
C HIS A 296 9.85 6.99 14.84
N GLY A 297 8.92 6.58 15.70
CA GLY A 297 9.11 6.58 17.16
C GLY A 297 8.87 7.93 17.84
N ALA A 298 8.31 8.91 17.13
CA ALA A 298 7.84 10.17 17.70
C ALA A 298 6.33 10.34 17.43
N CYS A 299 5.56 10.74 18.43
CA CYS A 299 4.15 11.09 18.26
C CYS A 299 4.07 12.57 17.84
N VAL A 300 3.79 12.83 16.56
CA VAL A 300 3.86 14.17 15.96
C VAL A 300 2.54 14.54 15.30
N SER A 301 2.19 15.82 15.29
CA SER A 301 0.95 16.28 14.64
C SER A 301 1.00 16.02 13.12
N PHE A 302 -0.15 15.75 12.48
CA PHE A 302 -0.19 15.56 11.03
C PHE A 302 0.26 16.80 10.25
N MET A 303 0.02 18.01 10.77
CA MET A 303 0.57 19.24 10.20
C MET A 303 2.11 19.28 10.27
N SER A 304 2.71 18.75 11.35
CA SER A 304 4.17 18.56 11.43
C SER A 304 4.69 17.52 10.45
N ILE A 305 3.94 16.45 10.19
CA ILE A 305 4.31 15.46 9.19
C ILE A 305 4.31 16.08 7.77
N ASP A 306 3.27 16.85 7.42
CA ASP A 306 3.20 17.59 6.15
C ASP A 306 4.39 18.55 6.00
N TYR A 307 4.69 19.32 7.05
CA TYR A 307 5.81 20.25 7.03
C TYR A 307 7.17 19.55 6.95
N PHE A 308 7.36 18.46 7.69
CA PHE A 308 8.57 17.63 7.61
C PHE A 308 8.82 17.13 6.19
N ASN A 309 7.77 16.64 5.52
CA ASN A 309 7.86 16.15 4.15
C ASN A 309 8.28 17.27 3.19
N ARG A 310 7.78 18.50 3.37
CA ARG A 310 8.23 19.67 2.57
C ARG A 310 9.68 20.04 2.85
N VAL A 311 10.11 20.04 4.11
CA VAL A 311 11.52 20.28 4.46
C VAL A 311 12.42 19.24 3.79
N VAL A 312 12.05 17.96 3.84
CA VAL A 312 12.79 16.86 3.20
C VAL A 312 12.85 17.03 1.69
N VAL A 313 11.72 17.24 1.02
CA VAL A 313 11.61 17.24 -0.44
C VAL A 313 12.04 18.57 -1.05
N ASP A 314 11.44 19.67 -0.62
CA ASP A 314 11.52 20.97 -1.30
C ASP A 314 12.76 21.76 -0.89
N VAL A 315 13.20 21.62 0.36
CA VAL A 315 14.33 22.38 0.90
C VAL A 315 15.61 21.55 0.81
N CYS A 316 15.65 20.43 1.53
CA CYS A 316 16.86 19.65 1.75
C CYS A 316 17.28 18.88 0.50
N ALA A 317 16.38 18.11 -0.13
CA ALA A 317 16.71 17.33 -1.31
C ALA A 317 17.04 18.23 -2.50
N ALA A 318 16.26 19.28 -2.76
CA ALA A 318 16.55 20.24 -3.83
C ALA A 318 17.91 20.93 -3.62
N SER A 319 18.22 21.40 -2.40
CA SER A 319 19.52 21.99 -2.10
C SER A 319 20.68 20.99 -2.21
N CYS A 320 20.47 19.72 -1.87
CA CYS A 320 21.49 18.70 -2.04
C CYS A 320 21.73 18.41 -3.54
N VAL A 321 20.68 18.31 -4.35
CA VAL A 321 20.78 18.09 -5.80
C VAL A 321 21.53 19.24 -6.45
N SER A 322 21.20 20.50 -6.15
CA SER A 322 21.86 21.67 -6.79
C SER A 322 23.37 21.74 -6.50
N ARG A 323 23.82 21.24 -5.35
CA ARG A 323 25.23 21.18 -4.97
C ARG A 323 25.95 19.93 -5.48
N LEU A 324 25.25 18.79 -5.56
CA LEU A 324 25.83 17.51 -5.96
C LEU A 324 25.89 17.33 -7.48
N ASP A 325 24.92 17.86 -8.21
CA ASP A 325 24.83 17.76 -9.68
C ASP A 325 26.08 18.30 -10.40
N PRO A 326 26.62 19.50 -10.06
CA PRO A 326 27.87 19.99 -10.66
C PRO A 326 29.08 19.08 -10.40
N VAL A 327 29.12 18.40 -9.25
CA VAL A 327 30.21 17.48 -8.90
C VAL A 327 30.17 16.24 -9.79
N ILE A 328 28.98 15.68 -10.00
CA ILE A 328 28.78 14.52 -10.88
C ILE A 328 29.01 14.89 -12.34
N LYS A 329 28.50 16.04 -12.79
CA LYS A 329 28.76 16.58 -14.13
C LYS A 329 30.24 16.74 -14.41
N LYS A 330 31.01 17.32 -13.47
CA LYS A 330 32.46 17.45 -13.59
C LYS A 330 33.17 16.10 -13.75
N GLU A 331 32.72 15.05 -13.05
CA GLU A 331 33.28 13.70 -13.23
C GLU A 331 32.89 13.08 -14.57
N ILE A 332 31.66 13.30 -15.04
CA ILE A 332 31.20 12.89 -16.38
C ILE A 332 32.03 13.60 -17.46
N ASP A 333 32.23 14.91 -17.36
CA ASP A 333 32.99 15.71 -18.33
C ASP A 333 34.45 15.25 -18.46
N LYS A 334 35.09 14.91 -17.33
CA LYS A 334 36.44 14.31 -17.32
C LYS A 334 36.49 13.02 -18.13
N ILE A 335 35.45 12.18 -18.04
CA ILE A 335 35.35 10.92 -18.80
C ILE A 335 35.04 11.19 -20.27
N CYS A 336 34.16 12.14 -20.55
CA CYS A 336 33.76 12.55 -21.90
C CYS A 336 34.92 13.09 -22.74
N ASN A 337 35.92 13.70 -22.11
CA ASN A 337 37.14 14.15 -22.79
C ASN A 337 38.11 13.03 -23.20
N SER A 338 37.81 11.76 -22.92
CA SER A 338 38.62 10.61 -23.32
C SER A 338 38.15 9.98 -24.65
N SER A 339 39.08 9.40 -25.43
CA SER A 339 38.80 8.79 -26.74
C SER A 339 37.91 7.53 -26.68
N ASN A 340 37.70 6.95 -25.50
CA ASN A 340 36.81 5.81 -25.26
C ASN A 340 35.72 6.14 -24.21
N CYS A 341 35.10 7.31 -24.33
CA CYS A 341 34.24 7.86 -23.29
C CYS A 341 33.00 7.01 -22.97
N LEU A 342 32.31 6.44 -23.96
CA LEU A 342 31.01 5.78 -23.71
C LEU A 342 31.12 4.53 -22.83
N GLY A 343 32.13 3.69 -23.06
CA GLY A 343 32.37 2.49 -22.25
C GLY A 343 32.71 2.85 -20.80
N THR A 344 33.64 3.80 -20.64
CA THR A 344 34.04 4.32 -19.33
C THR A 344 32.88 5.00 -18.60
N LEU A 345 31.99 5.68 -19.32
CA LEU A 345 30.84 6.39 -18.77
C LEU A 345 29.77 5.43 -18.25
N LEU A 346 29.49 4.34 -18.98
CA LEU A 346 28.59 3.29 -18.51
C LEU A 346 29.16 2.58 -17.28
N LYS A 347 30.46 2.28 -17.29
CA LYS A 347 31.16 1.69 -16.13
C LYS A 347 31.14 2.63 -14.92
N PHE A 348 31.37 3.93 -15.14
CA PHE A 348 31.26 4.94 -14.10
C PHE A 348 29.87 4.96 -13.47
N LYS A 349 28.80 4.93 -14.30
CA LYS A 349 27.41 4.91 -13.84
C LYS A 349 27.13 3.69 -12.96
N SER A 350 27.51 2.49 -13.38
CA SER A 350 27.22 1.25 -12.63
C SER A 350 28.05 1.11 -11.36
N GLU A 351 29.35 1.41 -11.40
CA GLU A 351 30.27 1.05 -10.32
C GLU A 351 30.63 2.21 -9.38
N LYS A 352 30.79 3.43 -9.92
CA LYS A 352 31.44 4.53 -9.20
C LYS A 352 30.50 5.66 -8.82
N MET A 353 29.47 5.91 -9.61
CA MET A 353 28.57 7.04 -9.42
C MET A 353 27.86 6.99 -8.07
N SER A 354 27.32 5.83 -7.68
CA SER A 354 26.63 5.68 -6.39
C SER A 354 27.55 5.93 -5.17
N SER A 355 28.83 5.54 -5.25
CA SER A 355 29.78 5.76 -4.16
C SER A 355 30.21 7.22 -4.06
N ILE A 356 30.37 7.91 -5.20
CA ILE A 356 30.61 9.36 -5.24
C ILE A 356 29.41 10.12 -4.68
N ILE A 357 28.19 9.79 -5.13
CA ILE A 357 26.95 10.39 -4.62
C ILE A 357 26.90 10.26 -3.10
N ARG A 358 27.07 9.05 -2.56
CA ARG A 358 27.04 8.82 -1.11
C ARG A 358 28.10 9.63 -0.35
N ARG A 359 29.35 9.62 -0.83
CA ARG A 359 30.46 10.31 -0.17
C ARG A 359 30.26 11.83 -0.15
N GLU A 360 29.87 12.42 -1.28
CA GLU A 360 29.68 13.87 -1.36
C GLU A 360 28.37 14.31 -0.71
N PHE A 361 27.32 13.49 -0.76
CA PHE A 361 26.07 13.74 -0.05
C PHE A 361 26.29 13.96 1.45
N LEU A 362 27.07 13.10 2.11
CA LEU A 362 27.34 13.22 3.55
C LEU A 362 28.05 14.54 3.92
N LYS A 363 28.87 15.09 3.02
CA LYS A 363 29.51 16.40 3.22
C LYS A 363 28.55 17.57 3.01
N ILE A 364 27.60 17.41 2.09
CA ILE A 364 26.65 18.45 1.71
C ILE A 364 25.51 18.54 2.72
N VAL A 365 24.94 17.40 3.12
CA VAL A 365 23.72 17.32 3.94
C VAL A 365 23.88 18.01 5.29
N SER A 366 25.05 17.86 5.92
CA SER A 366 25.34 18.50 7.22
C SER A 366 25.39 20.02 7.15
N GLY A 367 25.79 20.58 6.00
CA GLY A 367 25.88 22.02 5.79
C GLY A 367 24.57 22.65 5.33
N CYS A 368 23.80 21.98 4.45
CA CYS A 368 22.60 22.59 3.87
C CYS A 368 21.29 22.22 4.58
N CYS A 369 21.22 21.07 5.26
CA CYS A 369 19.97 20.61 5.87
C CYS A 369 19.87 20.96 7.36
N LYS A 370 20.99 21.28 8.02
CA LYS A 370 21.03 21.50 9.47
C LYS A 370 20.06 22.61 9.90
N GLY A 371 20.17 23.80 9.33
CA GLY A 371 19.27 24.91 9.69
C GLY A 371 17.80 24.59 9.44
N ALA A 372 17.48 23.92 8.33
CA ALA A 372 16.11 23.54 8.03
C ALA A 372 15.54 22.49 9.00
N PHE A 373 16.37 21.54 9.46
CA PHE A 373 15.97 20.60 10.51
C PHE A 373 15.87 21.26 11.88
N ASP A 374 16.79 22.16 12.22
CA ASP A 374 16.75 22.91 13.49
C ASP A 374 15.45 23.74 13.54
N ASP A 375 15.14 24.50 12.49
CA ASP A 375 13.89 25.27 12.36
C ASP A 375 12.64 24.37 12.42
N PHE A 376 12.69 23.18 11.83
CA PHE A 376 11.62 22.19 11.91
C PHE A 376 11.42 21.68 13.34
N LEU A 377 12.50 21.27 14.01
CA LEU A 377 12.45 20.71 15.36
C LEU A 377 11.96 21.76 16.37
N ASP A 378 12.39 23.02 16.21
CA ASP A 378 11.96 24.15 17.05
C ASP A 378 10.47 24.50 16.89
N SER A 379 9.85 24.09 15.78
CA SER A 379 8.46 24.41 15.44
C SER A 379 7.51 23.20 15.49
N MET A 380 8.05 22.00 15.64
CA MET A 380 7.28 20.76 15.67
C MET A 380 6.48 20.61 16.97
N PHE A 381 5.28 20.05 16.85
CA PHE A 381 4.44 19.70 18.00
C PHE A 381 4.49 18.19 18.22
N THR A 382 5.06 17.76 19.36
CA THR A 382 5.13 16.37 19.81
C THR A 382 4.15 16.09 20.95
N TRP A 383 3.48 14.94 20.94
CA TRP A 383 2.66 14.55 22.08
C TRP A 383 3.54 13.93 23.19
N PRO A 384 3.46 14.40 24.45
CA PRO A 384 4.45 14.09 25.49
C PRO A 384 4.34 12.67 26.09
N TYR A 385 3.35 11.86 25.68
CA TYR A 385 3.05 10.59 26.34
C TYR A 385 4.06 9.47 26.08
N VAL A 386 4.91 9.59 25.05
CA VAL A 386 5.92 8.59 24.72
C VAL A 386 7.26 9.29 24.59
N GLU A 387 8.33 8.73 25.19
CA GLU A 387 9.70 9.18 24.97
C GLU A 387 9.97 9.25 23.45
N SER A 388 9.86 10.45 22.90
CA SER A 388 9.92 10.63 21.46
C SER A 388 11.36 10.44 21.00
N ASN A 389 11.62 9.40 20.21
CA ASN A 389 12.93 9.19 19.63
C ASN A 389 13.10 10.06 18.37
N LEU A 390 13.21 11.38 18.59
CA LEU A 390 13.41 12.37 17.51
C LEU A 390 14.63 12.05 16.64
N SER A 391 15.63 11.37 17.20
CA SER A 391 16.80 10.94 16.45
C SER A 391 16.43 9.99 15.30
N ASN A 392 15.43 9.11 15.50
CA ASN A 392 14.96 8.21 14.46
C ASN A 392 14.20 8.97 13.36
N LEU A 393 13.37 9.94 13.72
CA LEU A 393 12.70 10.83 12.75
C LEU A 393 13.73 11.54 11.85
N ILE A 394 14.78 12.12 12.44
CA ILE A 394 15.84 12.80 11.68
C ILE A 394 16.61 11.81 10.79
N LYS A 395 16.98 10.64 11.33
CA LYS A 395 17.68 9.59 10.56
C LYS A 395 16.86 9.16 9.34
N GLU A 396 15.56 8.95 9.50
CA GLU A 396 14.65 8.60 8.41
C GLU A 396 14.47 9.74 7.41
N GLY A 397 14.39 10.98 7.88
CA GLY A 397 14.43 12.18 7.04
C GLY A 397 15.68 12.23 6.16
N VAL A 398 16.87 12.08 6.75
CA VAL A 398 18.15 12.05 6.02
C VAL A 398 18.20 10.90 5.01
N ARG A 399 17.68 9.71 5.36
CA ARG A 399 17.59 8.57 4.44
C ARG A 399 16.68 8.89 3.25
N SER A 400 15.53 9.53 3.50
CA SER A 400 14.59 9.97 2.46
C SER A 400 15.22 11.01 1.54
N ILE A 401 15.90 12.02 2.09
CA ILE A 401 16.66 13.02 1.32
C ILE A 401 17.69 12.31 0.42
N PHE A 402 18.48 11.39 0.98
CA PHE A 402 19.49 10.65 0.20
C PHE A 402 18.88 9.89 -0.98
N SER A 403 17.76 9.20 -0.75
CA SER A 403 17.05 8.44 -1.80
C SER A 403 16.57 9.34 -2.94
N LEU A 404 15.97 10.48 -2.61
CA LEU A 404 15.49 11.48 -3.57
C LEU A 404 16.65 12.09 -4.36
N VAL A 405 17.70 12.53 -3.67
CA VAL A 405 18.90 13.11 -4.28
C VAL A 405 19.54 12.11 -5.23
N LYS A 406 19.76 10.86 -4.79
CA LYS A 406 20.34 9.80 -5.62
C LYS A 406 19.51 9.58 -6.88
N SER A 407 18.19 9.48 -6.76
CA SER A 407 17.29 9.24 -7.89
C SER A 407 17.33 10.39 -8.90
N ASN A 408 17.27 11.65 -8.42
CA ASN A 408 17.34 12.84 -9.27
C ASN A 408 18.68 12.95 -10.03
N ILE A 409 19.79 12.71 -9.34
CA ILE A 409 21.13 12.78 -9.92
C ILE A 409 21.35 11.67 -10.97
N ILE A 410 20.84 10.45 -10.72
CA ILE A 410 20.85 9.36 -11.70
C ILE A 410 20.02 9.73 -12.93
N ALA A 411 18.80 10.24 -12.74
CA ALA A 411 17.93 10.65 -13.83
C ALA A 411 18.57 11.76 -14.68
N GLY A 412 19.14 12.80 -14.05
CA GLY A 412 19.84 13.88 -14.74
C GLY A 412 21.06 13.39 -15.54
N SER A 413 21.84 12.47 -14.96
CA SER A 413 23.00 11.88 -15.64
C SER A 413 22.59 11.02 -16.84
N ASP A 414 21.44 10.35 -16.79
CA ASP A 414 20.94 9.54 -17.89
C ASP A 414 20.57 10.36 -19.13
N VAL A 415 20.11 11.59 -18.93
CA VAL A 415 19.90 12.55 -20.02
C VAL A 415 21.24 12.88 -20.69
N ILE A 416 22.26 13.24 -19.90
CA ILE A 416 23.59 13.60 -20.41
C ILE A 416 24.27 12.43 -21.14
N ILE A 417 24.22 11.23 -20.57
CA ILE A 417 24.79 10.00 -21.17
C ILE A 417 24.09 9.72 -22.51
N SER A 418 22.78 9.89 -22.57
CA SER A 418 21.99 9.68 -23.79
C SER A 418 22.32 10.71 -24.87
N GLU A 419 22.50 11.98 -24.51
CA GLU A 419 22.96 13.02 -25.43
C GLU A 419 24.35 12.72 -25.99
N HIS A 420 25.29 12.31 -25.13
CA HIS A 420 26.64 11.96 -25.55
C HIS A 420 26.65 10.75 -26.51
N LYS A 421 25.83 9.74 -26.21
CA LYS A 421 25.61 8.59 -27.08
C LYS A 421 25.07 9.00 -28.45
N ASN A 422 24.21 10.01 -28.52
CA ASN A 422 23.69 10.53 -29.78
C ASN A 422 24.77 11.29 -30.57
N ARG A 423 25.57 12.15 -29.92
CA ARG A 423 26.69 12.85 -30.58
C ARG A 423 27.71 11.90 -31.20
N ILE A 424 28.06 10.81 -30.51
CA ILE A 424 28.98 9.79 -31.05
C ILE A 424 28.39 9.10 -32.29
N LYS A 425 27.09 8.82 -32.29
CA LYS A 425 26.41 8.22 -33.45
C LYS A 425 26.40 9.18 -34.64
N GLU A 426 26.13 10.46 -34.41
CA GLU A 426 26.13 11.49 -35.44
C GLU A 426 27.52 11.74 -36.03
N GLY A 427 28.56 11.82 -35.18
CA GLY A 427 29.94 11.98 -35.64
C GLY A 427 30.43 10.82 -36.51
N LYS A 428 30.03 9.57 -36.20
CA LYS A 428 30.33 8.40 -37.04
C LYS A 428 29.58 8.44 -38.37
N ALA A 429 28.32 8.88 -38.37
CA ALA A 429 27.55 9.03 -39.61
C ALA A 429 28.14 10.12 -40.53
N GLY A 430 28.62 11.23 -39.96
CA GLY A 430 29.31 12.30 -40.69
C GLY A 430 30.60 11.84 -41.37
N ARG A 431 31.45 11.08 -40.66
CA ARG A 431 32.72 10.56 -41.23
C ARG A 431 32.51 9.53 -42.35
N ILE A 432 31.51 8.66 -42.23
CA ILE A 432 31.20 7.66 -43.27
C ILE A 432 30.71 8.35 -44.57
N ASN A 433 30.07 9.52 -44.44
CA ASN A 433 29.65 10.30 -45.60
C ASN A 433 30.79 11.16 -46.17
N SER A 434 31.70 11.71 -45.36
CA SER A 434 32.86 12.44 -45.88
C SER A 434 33.83 11.55 -46.66
N ASP A 435 34.07 10.32 -46.20
CA ASP A 435 34.96 9.37 -46.91
C ASP A 435 34.34 8.85 -48.22
N LYS A 436 33.00 8.90 -48.34
CA LYS A 436 32.28 8.61 -49.60
C LYS A 436 32.24 9.80 -50.55
N GLU A 437 32.28 11.03 -50.05
CA GLU A 437 32.38 12.24 -50.89
C GLU A 437 33.82 12.49 -51.37
N GLU A 438 34.83 12.18 -50.56
CA GLU A 438 36.24 12.30 -50.96
C GLU A 438 36.60 11.30 -52.07
N LYS A 439 35.98 10.11 -52.11
CA LYS A 439 36.05 9.19 -53.25
C LYS A 439 35.22 9.59 -54.47
N ARG A 440 34.32 10.57 -54.36
CA ARG A 440 33.55 11.12 -55.50
C ARG A 440 34.17 12.39 -56.09
N MET A 441 35.21 12.95 -55.47
CA MET A 441 35.88 14.16 -55.96
C MET A 441 36.88 13.92 -57.10
N PHE A 442 37.13 12.67 -57.51
CA PHE A 442 38.04 12.32 -58.62
C PHE A 442 37.37 12.09 -59.99
N LEU A 443 36.05 12.27 -60.12
CA LEU A 443 35.36 12.33 -61.41
C LEU A 443 34.55 13.61 -61.48
N GLY A 444 35.12 14.60 -62.17
CA GLY A 444 34.59 15.96 -62.21
C GLY A 444 33.26 16.10 -62.94
N THR A 445 32.47 17.11 -62.58
CA THR A 445 32.18 18.27 -63.45
C THR A 445 31.30 19.29 -62.71
N ARG A 446 31.79 20.54 -62.73
CA ARG A 446 31.10 21.84 -62.93
C ARG A 446 29.57 21.96 -62.71
N ARG A 447 29.23 23.10 -62.09
CA ARG A 447 27.92 23.79 -61.94
C ARG A 447 27.01 23.15 -60.89
N GLY A 448 26.36 23.88 -59.99
CA GLY A 448 26.07 25.29 -59.82
C GLY A 448 25.01 25.36 -58.71
N GLY A 449 24.90 26.50 -58.04
CA GLY A 449 24.22 26.64 -56.75
C GLY A 449 22.80 26.05 -56.64
N ASN A 450 22.48 25.55 -55.45
CA ASN A 450 21.41 26.09 -54.63
C ASN A 450 21.45 25.43 -53.25
N LYS A 451 21.41 26.26 -52.21
CA LYS A 451 21.19 25.87 -50.82
C LYS A 451 19.80 25.23 -50.73
N SER A 452 19.71 23.90 -50.83
CA SER A 452 18.49 23.17 -50.51
C SER A 452 18.44 22.93 -49.01
N SER A 453 17.59 23.69 -48.35
CA SER A 453 17.05 23.33 -47.03
C SER A 453 16.46 21.92 -47.10
N LEU A 454 16.88 21.04 -46.19
CA LEU A 454 16.25 19.74 -45.97
C LEU A 454 14.72 19.88 -45.92
N PRO A 455 13.94 19.03 -46.62
CA PRO A 455 12.49 19.14 -46.60
C PRO A 455 12.00 18.83 -45.19
N LYS A 456 11.43 19.84 -44.53
CA LYS A 456 10.61 19.64 -43.33
C LYS A 456 9.34 18.91 -43.76
N VAL A 457 9.39 17.58 -43.77
CA VAL A 457 8.20 16.75 -44.04
C VAL A 457 7.28 16.89 -42.83
N ARG A 458 6.18 17.63 -43.01
CA ARG A 458 5.06 17.69 -42.05
C ARG A 458 4.15 16.50 -42.30
N PHE A 459 4.05 15.59 -41.34
CA PHE A 459 3.04 14.54 -41.33
C PHE A 459 1.77 15.06 -40.65
N GLU A 460 0.76 15.44 -41.43
CA GLU A 460 -0.56 15.79 -40.91
C GLU A 460 -1.49 14.57 -40.93
N GLY A 461 -1.88 14.09 -39.74
CA GLY A 461 -2.90 13.05 -39.59
C GLY A 461 -3.42 12.99 -38.16
N LYS A 462 -4.60 13.58 -37.91
CA LYS A 462 -5.06 13.92 -36.55
C LYS A 462 -5.57 12.76 -35.67
N TYR A 463 -5.80 11.53 -36.13
CA TYR A 463 -6.38 10.48 -35.26
C TYR A 463 -5.90 9.03 -35.47
N SER A 464 -4.83 8.80 -36.23
CA SER A 464 -4.19 7.48 -36.25
C SER A 464 -3.02 7.44 -35.25
N MET A 465 -2.78 6.29 -34.62
CA MET A 465 -1.53 6.05 -33.86
C MET A 465 -0.29 6.40 -34.69
N SER A 466 -0.38 6.29 -36.02
CA SER A 466 0.66 6.72 -36.97
C SER A 466 0.92 8.24 -36.97
N GLY A 467 -0.09 9.05 -36.72
CA GLY A 467 0.03 10.51 -36.68
C GLY A 467 0.88 11.03 -35.52
N LYS A 468 0.87 10.31 -34.39
CA LYS A 468 1.70 10.65 -33.21
C LYS A 468 3.13 10.12 -33.29
N CYS A 469 3.38 9.12 -34.15
CA CYS A 469 4.71 8.53 -34.29
C CYS A 469 5.52 9.18 -35.42
N GLY A 470 4.88 9.94 -36.31
CA GLY A 470 5.54 10.54 -37.48
C GLY A 470 5.84 9.55 -38.61
N PHE A 471 5.24 8.35 -38.58
CA PHE A 471 5.38 7.33 -39.61
C PHE A 471 4.12 6.46 -39.72
N ARG A 472 3.87 5.93 -40.93
CA ARG A 472 2.73 5.03 -41.21
C ARG A 472 3.05 3.60 -40.78
N LEU A 473 2.12 2.98 -40.05
CA LEU A 473 2.20 1.58 -39.63
C LEU A 473 1.37 0.71 -40.58
N ASP A 474 1.76 -0.54 -40.73
CA ASP A 474 1.01 -1.52 -41.50
C ASP A 474 -0.40 -1.76 -40.92
N LYS A 475 -1.32 -2.28 -41.75
CA LYS A 475 -2.71 -2.51 -41.36
C LYS A 475 -2.85 -3.62 -40.30
N GLN A 476 -1.97 -4.62 -40.33
CA GLN A 476 -1.99 -5.77 -39.44
C GLN A 476 -1.65 -5.37 -38.00
N PHE A 477 -0.73 -4.43 -37.81
CA PHE A 477 -0.44 -3.81 -36.50
C PHE A 477 -1.71 -3.27 -35.86
N ASN A 478 -2.49 -2.46 -36.59
CA ASN A 478 -3.68 -1.82 -36.04
C ASN A 478 -4.77 -2.84 -35.67
N LEU A 479 -4.92 -3.92 -36.45
CA LEU A 479 -5.84 -5.01 -36.15
C LEU A 479 -5.44 -5.74 -34.85
N LYS A 480 -4.18 -6.17 -34.74
CA LYS A 480 -3.64 -6.85 -33.54
C LYS A 480 -3.73 -5.95 -32.31
N PHE A 481 -3.33 -4.68 -32.44
CA PHE A 481 -3.39 -3.68 -31.38
C PHE A 481 -4.81 -3.48 -30.86
N THR A 482 -5.78 -3.39 -31.77
CA THR A 482 -7.19 -3.19 -31.40
C THR A 482 -7.75 -4.42 -30.70
N SER A 483 -7.49 -5.63 -31.22
CA SER A 483 -7.93 -6.90 -30.61
C SER A 483 -7.40 -7.06 -29.18
N VAL A 484 -6.09 -6.93 -28.96
CA VAL A 484 -5.49 -7.06 -27.62
C VAL A 484 -6.07 -6.06 -26.63
N LYS A 485 -6.37 -4.83 -27.09
CA LYS A 485 -7.02 -3.83 -26.24
C LYS A 485 -8.46 -4.20 -25.92
N THR A 486 -9.27 -4.60 -26.90
CA THR A 486 -10.69 -4.91 -26.66
C THR A 486 -10.85 -6.12 -25.76
N ASP A 487 -10.09 -7.19 -26.00
CA ASP A 487 -10.27 -8.48 -25.34
C ASP A 487 -9.90 -8.38 -23.85
N ASN A 488 -8.75 -7.76 -23.54
CA ASN A 488 -8.31 -7.57 -22.16
C ASN A 488 -9.13 -6.51 -21.41
N LEU A 489 -9.69 -5.51 -22.11
CA LEU A 489 -10.56 -4.52 -21.46
C LEU A 489 -11.87 -5.13 -20.96
N VAL A 490 -12.39 -6.18 -21.61
CA VAL A 490 -13.60 -6.87 -21.13
C VAL A 490 -13.33 -7.53 -19.78
N LEU A 491 -12.21 -8.24 -19.64
CA LEU A 491 -11.81 -8.89 -18.39
C LEU A 491 -11.49 -7.86 -17.30
N PHE A 492 -10.73 -6.81 -17.64
CA PHE A 492 -10.45 -5.70 -16.75
C PHE A 492 -11.73 -5.08 -16.18
N ARG A 493 -12.73 -4.83 -17.05
CA ARG A 493 -14.02 -4.28 -16.61
C ARG A 493 -14.73 -5.18 -15.61
N ALA A 494 -14.71 -6.48 -15.83
CA ALA A 494 -15.39 -7.44 -14.96
C ALA A 494 -14.79 -7.47 -13.55
N LEU A 495 -13.46 -7.57 -13.43
CA LEU A 495 -12.76 -7.60 -12.14
C LEU A 495 -12.91 -6.27 -11.39
N VAL A 496 -12.62 -5.16 -12.07
CA VAL A 496 -12.65 -3.83 -11.44
C VAL A 496 -14.07 -3.46 -11.01
N ARG A 497 -15.09 -3.79 -11.80
CA ARG A 497 -16.49 -3.57 -11.41
C ARG A 497 -16.81 -4.31 -10.11
N ARG A 498 -16.48 -5.60 -10.01
CA ARG A 498 -16.72 -6.41 -8.81
C ARG A 498 -16.04 -5.77 -7.59
N LYS A 499 -14.79 -5.33 -7.74
CA LYS A 499 -14.06 -4.68 -6.65
C LYS A 499 -14.72 -3.36 -6.22
N PHE A 500 -15.15 -2.54 -7.17
CA PHE A 500 -15.85 -1.29 -6.88
C PHE A 500 -17.22 -1.50 -6.22
N GLU A 501 -17.96 -2.52 -6.65
CA GLU A 501 -19.20 -2.94 -5.99
C GLU A 501 -18.93 -3.34 -4.53
N GLY A 502 -17.85 -4.10 -4.27
CA GLY A 502 -17.44 -4.46 -2.92
C GLY A 502 -17.07 -3.26 -2.05
N ILE A 503 -16.34 -2.30 -2.62
CA ILE A 503 -15.95 -1.04 -1.94
C ILE A 503 -17.17 -0.19 -1.58
N ILE A 504 -18.17 -0.16 -2.46
CA ILE A 504 -19.40 0.58 -2.19
C ILE A 504 -20.25 -0.17 -1.16
N ALA A 505 -20.36 -1.49 -1.27
CA ALA A 505 -21.10 -2.33 -0.33
C ALA A 505 -20.50 -2.29 1.09
N SER A 506 -19.18 -2.18 1.22
CA SER A 506 -18.51 -2.04 2.52
C SER A 506 -18.65 -0.65 3.14
N GLY A 507 -19.30 0.31 2.47
CA GLY A 507 -19.49 1.66 2.98
C GLY A 507 -18.19 2.47 3.14
N ILE A 508 -17.05 1.94 2.67
CA ILE A 508 -15.72 2.54 2.82
C ILE A 508 -15.63 3.86 2.04
N ILE A 509 -16.36 3.98 0.92
CA ILE A 509 -16.34 5.16 0.05
C ILE A 509 -17.78 5.59 -0.25
N GLY A 510 -18.39 6.35 0.67
CA GLY A 510 -19.73 6.89 0.50
C GLY A 510 -19.81 7.96 -0.61
N SER A 511 -20.54 7.69 -1.69
CA SER A 511 -20.97 8.62 -2.76
C SER A 511 -19.99 9.69 -3.32
N LEU A 512 -18.68 9.53 -3.15
CA LEU A 512 -17.69 10.53 -3.53
C LEU A 512 -17.61 10.78 -5.06
N ASN A 513 -17.33 12.04 -5.42
CA ASN A 513 -17.12 12.44 -6.80
C ASN A 513 -15.83 11.81 -7.32
N TRP A 514 -15.80 11.40 -8.60
CA TRP A 514 -14.65 10.72 -9.19
C TRP A 514 -13.34 11.50 -8.98
N TYR A 515 -13.38 12.83 -8.99
CA TYR A 515 -12.20 13.67 -8.81
C TYR A 515 -11.47 13.38 -7.49
N ASP A 516 -12.22 13.17 -6.41
CA ASP A 516 -11.66 13.00 -5.06
C ASP A 516 -11.06 11.61 -4.85
N VAL A 517 -11.63 10.60 -5.51
CA VAL A 517 -11.26 9.19 -5.32
C VAL A 517 -10.47 8.59 -6.48
N SER A 518 -10.25 9.35 -7.56
CA SER A 518 -9.74 8.79 -8.82
C SER A 518 -8.37 8.13 -8.69
N GLU A 519 -7.46 8.69 -7.89
CA GLU A 519 -6.11 8.14 -7.72
C GLU A 519 -6.14 6.82 -6.96
N ARG A 520 -6.83 6.79 -5.82
CA ARG A 520 -7.00 5.59 -5.00
C ARG A 520 -7.76 4.49 -5.74
N LEU A 521 -8.88 4.82 -6.38
CA LEU A 521 -9.66 3.85 -7.16
C LEU A 521 -8.91 3.35 -8.39
N LEU A 522 -8.10 4.19 -9.03
CA LEU A 522 -7.24 3.75 -10.12
C LEU A 522 -6.18 2.77 -9.61
N SER A 523 -5.53 3.07 -8.48
CA SER A 523 -4.57 2.15 -7.85
C SER A 523 -5.24 0.80 -7.54
N VAL A 524 -6.41 0.81 -6.89
CA VAL A 524 -7.16 -0.42 -6.58
C VAL A 524 -7.56 -1.18 -7.85
N ALA A 525 -8.02 -0.49 -8.88
CA ALA A 525 -8.40 -1.12 -10.14
C ALA A 525 -7.20 -1.77 -10.86
N MET A 526 -6.04 -1.09 -10.85
CA MET A 526 -4.82 -1.61 -11.48
C MET A 526 -4.23 -2.77 -10.67
N GLU A 527 -4.37 -2.74 -9.35
CA GLU A 527 -3.94 -3.82 -8.46
C GLU A 527 -4.81 -5.08 -8.63
N GLU A 528 -6.13 -4.91 -8.58
CA GLU A 528 -7.08 -6.02 -8.73
C GLU A 528 -6.96 -6.70 -10.10
N ALA A 529 -6.64 -5.93 -11.13
CA ALA A 529 -6.48 -6.43 -12.49
C ALA A 529 -5.02 -6.52 -12.93
N ARG A 530 -4.06 -6.63 -11.99
CA ARG A 530 -2.62 -6.59 -12.26
C ARG A 530 -2.21 -7.58 -13.34
N GLU A 531 -2.63 -8.84 -13.22
CA GLU A 531 -2.29 -9.89 -14.19
C GLU A 531 -2.79 -9.57 -15.61
N ILE A 532 -3.99 -9.00 -15.73
CA ILE A 532 -4.58 -8.59 -17.02
C ILE A 532 -3.79 -7.42 -17.60
N VAL A 533 -3.46 -6.42 -16.77
CA VAL A 533 -2.70 -5.24 -17.16
C VAL A 533 -1.30 -5.64 -17.65
N ASP A 534 -0.61 -6.50 -16.91
CA ASP A 534 0.73 -6.98 -17.26
C ASP A 534 0.71 -7.86 -18.51
N ASN A 535 -0.28 -8.75 -18.63
CA ASN A 535 -0.48 -9.54 -19.84
C ASN A 535 -0.74 -8.63 -21.05
N THR A 536 -1.55 -7.58 -20.88
CA THR A 536 -1.81 -6.60 -21.95
C THR A 536 -0.53 -5.89 -22.36
N TYR A 537 0.28 -5.40 -21.42
CA TYR A 537 1.56 -4.76 -21.74
C TYR A 537 2.54 -5.71 -22.43
N ARG A 538 2.59 -6.98 -22.00
CA ARG A 538 3.41 -8.01 -22.63
C ARG A 538 3.01 -8.23 -24.09
N LEU A 539 1.71 -8.42 -24.36
CA LEU A 539 1.18 -8.60 -25.72
C LEU A 539 1.40 -7.36 -26.59
N LEU A 540 1.19 -6.17 -26.03
CA LEU A 540 1.44 -4.91 -26.73
C LEU A 540 2.93 -4.72 -27.07
N ARG A 541 3.86 -5.09 -26.19
CA ARG A 541 5.30 -5.07 -26.50
C ARG A 541 5.65 -6.03 -27.63
N SER A 542 5.06 -7.22 -27.65
CA SER A 542 5.22 -8.19 -28.74
C SER A 542 4.73 -7.61 -30.07
N ILE A 543 3.53 -7.01 -30.10
CA ILE A 543 2.98 -6.36 -31.30
C ILE A 543 3.89 -5.22 -31.79
N VAL A 544 4.43 -4.40 -30.88
CA VAL A 544 5.39 -3.32 -31.22
C VAL A 544 6.69 -3.88 -31.80
N SER A 545 7.15 -5.04 -31.32
CA SER A 545 8.38 -5.66 -31.80
C SER A 545 8.27 -6.20 -33.22
N GLU A 546 7.06 -6.63 -33.61
CA GLU A 546 6.69 -7.16 -34.93
C GLU A 546 6.20 -6.09 -35.91
N ALA A 547 5.97 -4.87 -35.44
CA ALA A 547 5.40 -3.79 -36.25
C ALA A 547 6.29 -3.47 -37.46
N ARG A 548 5.66 -3.02 -38.55
CA ARG A 548 6.35 -2.53 -39.75
C ARG A 548 5.89 -1.12 -40.12
N ILE A 549 6.82 -0.37 -40.70
CA ILE A 549 6.57 0.95 -41.27
C ILE A 549 6.27 0.81 -42.76
N VAL A 550 5.21 1.45 -43.23
CA VAL A 550 4.88 1.59 -44.65
C VAL A 550 5.52 2.89 -45.16
N CYS A 551 6.51 2.77 -46.03
CA CYS A 551 7.18 3.90 -46.67
C CYS A 551 6.27 4.58 -47.71
N ASP A 552 6.65 5.78 -48.15
CA ASP A 552 5.87 6.55 -49.13
C ASP A 552 5.76 5.85 -50.50
N ASP A 553 6.69 4.95 -50.81
CA ASP A 553 6.68 4.09 -52.00
C ASP A 553 5.83 2.81 -51.83
N GLY A 554 5.14 2.68 -50.70
CA GLY A 554 4.31 1.53 -50.37
C GLY A 554 5.08 0.30 -49.90
N ARG A 555 6.43 0.33 -49.85
CA ARG A 555 7.22 -0.78 -49.32
C ARG A 555 7.20 -0.80 -47.81
N GLU A 556 7.12 -1.99 -47.24
CA GLU A 556 7.21 -2.19 -45.79
C GLU A 556 8.66 -2.40 -45.37
N ARG A 557 9.03 -1.83 -44.21
CA ARG A 557 10.30 -2.11 -43.54
C ARG A 557 10.11 -2.27 -42.05
N ASP A 558 11.03 -2.98 -41.41
CA ASP A 558 11.04 -3.10 -39.95
C ASP A 558 11.36 -1.75 -39.28
N LEU A 559 10.85 -1.56 -38.06
CA LEU A 559 11.19 -0.40 -37.25
C LEU A 559 12.66 -0.44 -36.81
N VAL A 560 13.32 0.72 -36.90
CA VAL A 560 14.64 0.96 -36.31
C VAL A 560 14.50 1.19 -34.80
N GLY A 561 15.55 0.97 -34.01
CA GLY A 561 15.50 1.01 -32.55
C GLY A 561 14.85 2.28 -31.94
N VAL A 562 15.10 3.47 -32.52
CA VAL A 562 14.48 4.72 -32.04
C VAL A 562 12.97 4.74 -32.33
N GLU A 563 12.57 4.30 -33.51
CA GLU A 563 11.15 4.20 -33.91
C GLU A 563 10.41 3.21 -33.01
N LYS A 564 11.03 2.08 -32.66
CA LYS A 564 10.46 1.10 -31.70
C LYS A 564 10.21 1.72 -30.33
N VAL A 565 11.14 2.53 -29.83
CA VAL A 565 10.98 3.22 -28.53
C VAL A 565 9.83 4.23 -28.59
N ILE A 566 9.76 5.04 -29.65
CA ILE A 566 8.68 6.02 -29.87
C ILE A 566 7.32 5.31 -29.95
N LEU A 567 7.22 4.25 -30.77
CA LEU A 567 5.99 3.48 -30.92
C LEU A 567 5.59 2.84 -29.58
N ASN A 568 6.52 2.22 -28.87
CA ASN A 568 6.25 1.60 -27.58
C ASN A 568 5.71 2.61 -26.56
N LYS A 569 6.33 3.79 -26.45
CA LYS A 569 5.85 4.86 -25.56
C LYS A 569 4.41 5.26 -25.88
N ASN A 570 4.11 5.47 -27.16
CA ASN A 570 2.77 5.87 -27.60
C ASN A 570 1.72 4.76 -27.40
N VAL A 571 2.10 3.50 -27.64
CA VAL A 571 1.25 2.32 -27.42
C VAL A 571 0.90 2.17 -25.94
N MET A 572 1.89 2.25 -25.05
CA MET A 572 1.66 2.13 -23.60
C MET A 572 0.84 3.31 -23.08
N ALA A 573 1.15 4.55 -23.50
CA ALA A 573 0.35 5.71 -23.12
C ALA A 573 -1.12 5.59 -23.57
N SER A 574 -1.35 5.03 -24.77
CA SER A 574 -2.70 4.76 -25.29
C SER A 574 -3.45 3.66 -24.52
N ALA A 575 -2.73 2.65 -24.04
CA ALA A 575 -3.30 1.60 -23.17
C ALA A 575 -3.65 2.16 -21.78
N ASN A 576 -2.71 2.85 -21.13
CA ASN A 576 -2.90 3.44 -19.79
C ASN A 576 -4.05 4.42 -19.77
N LYS A 577 -4.14 5.30 -20.79
CA LYS A 577 -5.27 6.21 -20.94
C LYS A 577 -6.59 5.44 -21.00
N LYS A 578 -6.63 4.33 -21.74
CA LYS A 578 -7.85 3.53 -21.90
C LYS A 578 -8.24 2.79 -20.63
N PHE A 579 -7.28 2.27 -19.85
CA PHE A 579 -7.55 1.72 -18.52
C PHE A 579 -8.13 2.81 -17.60
N LYS A 580 -7.48 3.98 -17.51
CA LYS A 580 -7.96 5.12 -16.70
C LYS A 580 -9.38 5.55 -17.08
N ASP A 581 -9.65 5.73 -18.38
CA ASP A 581 -10.98 6.10 -18.88
C ASP A 581 -12.03 5.03 -18.56
N THR A 582 -11.64 3.75 -18.65
CA THR A 582 -12.51 2.61 -18.34
C THR A 582 -12.81 2.54 -16.85
N THR A 583 -11.82 2.69 -15.98
CA THR A 583 -11.99 2.77 -14.53
C THR A 583 -12.94 3.91 -14.15
N ARG A 584 -12.74 5.11 -14.74
CA ARG A 584 -13.63 6.26 -14.53
C ARG A 584 -15.08 5.96 -14.92
N SER A 585 -15.27 5.33 -16.08
CA SER A 585 -16.59 4.92 -16.56
C SER A 585 -17.23 3.91 -15.61
N LEU A 586 -16.49 2.89 -15.19
CA LEU A 586 -16.99 1.86 -14.29
C LEU A 586 -17.41 2.43 -12.95
N TRP A 587 -16.60 3.30 -12.35
CA TRP A 587 -16.98 3.96 -11.11
C TRP A 587 -18.30 4.71 -11.27
N ARG A 588 -18.42 5.53 -12.31
CA ARG A 588 -19.66 6.27 -12.60
C ARG A 588 -20.86 5.33 -12.75
N ASP A 589 -20.69 4.20 -13.43
CA ASP A 589 -21.75 3.21 -13.65
C ASP A 589 -22.15 2.55 -12.32
N VAL A 590 -21.18 2.09 -11.54
CA VAL A 590 -21.42 1.43 -10.25
C VAL A 590 -22.06 2.41 -9.27
N SER A 591 -21.50 3.61 -9.08
CA SER A 591 -22.07 4.62 -8.15
C SER A 591 -23.47 5.07 -8.54
N LYS A 592 -23.78 5.16 -9.85
CA LYS A 592 -25.16 5.45 -10.30
C LYS A 592 -26.10 4.31 -9.96
N SER A 593 -25.67 3.06 -10.16
CA SER A 593 -26.48 1.88 -9.86
C SER A 593 -26.78 1.73 -8.37
N THR A 594 -25.91 2.24 -7.50
CA THR A 594 -26.14 2.25 -6.05
C THR A 594 -27.12 3.35 -5.63
N LYS A 595 -27.05 4.55 -6.23
CA LYS A 595 -28.01 5.63 -5.93
C LYS A 595 -29.45 5.29 -6.34
N SER A 596 -29.64 4.35 -7.26
CA SER A 596 -30.97 3.84 -7.64
C SER A 596 -31.46 2.67 -6.79
N ARG A 597 -30.70 2.23 -5.78
CA ARG A 597 -31.01 1.02 -4.98
C ARG A 597 -31.80 1.27 -3.70
N ASP A 598 -32.26 2.49 -3.45
CA ASP A 598 -33.08 2.79 -2.26
C ASP A 598 -34.44 2.07 -2.21
N LEU A 599 -34.84 1.30 -3.21
CA LEU A 599 -35.98 0.37 -3.09
C LEU A 599 -35.71 -0.92 -3.89
N SER A 600 -35.57 -2.05 -3.19
CA SER A 600 -35.84 -3.42 -3.71
C SER A 600 -34.96 -3.96 -4.86
N SER A 601 -33.66 -4.21 -4.66
CA SER A 601 -32.80 -4.83 -5.71
C SER A 601 -32.32 -6.25 -5.42
N ASP A 602 -32.28 -6.73 -4.17
CA ASP A 602 -31.92 -8.14 -3.91
C ASP A 602 -33.07 -9.08 -4.28
N VAL A 603 -34.33 -8.63 -4.18
CA VAL A 603 -35.50 -9.35 -4.70
C VAL A 603 -35.48 -9.45 -6.23
N VAL A 604 -34.85 -8.50 -6.96
CA VAL A 604 -34.88 -8.46 -8.43
C VAL A 604 -33.83 -9.37 -9.08
N LEU A 605 -32.75 -9.74 -8.37
CA LEU A 605 -31.72 -10.64 -8.91
C LEU A 605 -32.14 -12.11 -8.87
N GLU A 606 -32.96 -12.53 -7.89
CA GLU A 606 -33.62 -13.84 -7.90
C GLU A 606 -34.73 -13.94 -8.96
N VAL A 607 -35.26 -12.83 -9.45
CA VAL A 607 -36.33 -12.79 -10.47
C VAL A 607 -35.82 -13.07 -11.89
N LEU A 608 -34.53 -12.86 -12.20
CA LEU A 608 -34.01 -12.96 -13.58
C LEU A 608 -33.61 -14.38 -14.02
N LEU A 609 -33.31 -15.30 -13.10
CA LEU A 609 -33.00 -16.71 -13.40
C LEU A 609 -34.24 -17.54 -13.74
N PRO A 610 -35.38 -17.38 -13.03
CA PRO A 610 -36.66 -18.00 -13.39
C PRO A 610 -37.16 -17.55 -14.76
N ASP A 611 -36.80 -16.33 -15.20
CA ASP A 611 -37.20 -15.77 -16.48
C ASP A 611 -36.38 -16.33 -17.68
N LEU A 612 -35.30 -17.10 -17.47
CA LEU A 612 -34.61 -17.78 -18.56
C LEU A 612 -35.46 -18.91 -19.13
N SER A 613 -35.33 -19.15 -20.45
CA SER A 613 -35.94 -20.35 -21.04
C SER A 613 -35.47 -21.60 -20.31
N GLU A 614 -36.35 -22.59 -20.16
CA GLU A 614 -36.03 -23.82 -19.43
C GLU A 614 -34.82 -24.54 -20.02
N ALA A 615 -34.65 -24.48 -21.35
CA ALA A 615 -33.49 -25.03 -22.05
C ALA A 615 -32.18 -24.31 -21.68
N ASP A 616 -32.17 -22.98 -21.62
CA ASP A 616 -30.98 -22.21 -21.25
C ASP A 616 -30.63 -22.37 -19.77
N ARG A 617 -31.65 -22.41 -18.89
CA ARG A 617 -31.46 -22.66 -17.46
C ARG A 617 -30.90 -24.06 -17.21
N SER A 618 -31.42 -25.06 -17.91
CA SER A 618 -30.90 -26.43 -17.87
C SER A 618 -29.47 -26.49 -18.40
N GLY A 619 -29.17 -25.75 -19.48
CA GLY A 619 -27.83 -25.64 -20.02
C GLY A 619 -26.83 -25.06 -19.03
N LEU A 620 -27.20 -24.02 -18.28
CA LEU A 620 -26.36 -23.47 -17.21
C LEU A 620 -26.15 -24.51 -16.10
N SER A 621 -27.20 -25.20 -15.66
CA SER A 621 -27.09 -26.25 -14.63
C SER A 621 -26.15 -27.37 -15.06
N VAL A 622 -26.19 -27.80 -16.33
CA VAL A 622 -25.27 -28.82 -16.86
C VAL A 622 -23.81 -28.35 -16.76
N ILE A 623 -23.53 -27.09 -17.07
CA ILE A 623 -22.18 -26.52 -16.95
C ILE A 623 -21.78 -26.42 -15.47
N GLU A 624 -22.69 -26.02 -14.57
CA GLU A 624 -22.43 -25.99 -13.12
C GLU A 624 -22.10 -27.40 -12.59
N ASP A 625 -22.87 -28.42 -12.96
CA ASP A 625 -22.67 -29.80 -12.52
C ASP A 625 -21.37 -30.39 -13.07
N GLU A 626 -21.03 -30.09 -14.33
CA GLU A 626 -19.77 -30.49 -14.95
C GLU A 626 -18.58 -29.80 -14.28
N PHE A 627 -18.69 -28.51 -13.97
CA PHE A 627 -17.68 -27.78 -13.20
C PHE A 627 -17.46 -28.42 -11.84
N THR A 628 -18.53 -28.63 -11.05
CA THR A 628 -18.42 -29.19 -9.70
C THR A 628 -17.78 -30.58 -9.72
N ARG A 629 -18.20 -31.46 -10.64
CA ARG A 629 -17.62 -32.81 -10.80
C ARG A 629 -16.14 -32.79 -11.15
N ASN A 630 -15.71 -31.84 -11.98
CA ASN A 630 -14.31 -31.73 -12.39
C ASN A 630 -13.44 -31.00 -11.36
N PHE A 631 -14.04 -30.13 -10.54
CA PHE A 631 -13.33 -29.37 -9.50
C PHE A 631 -13.19 -30.16 -8.19
N GLU A 632 -14.10 -31.08 -7.91
CA GLU A 632 -14.06 -31.94 -6.71
C GLU A 632 -12.72 -32.68 -6.52
N PRO A 633 -12.13 -33.35 -7.54
CA PRO A 633 -10.79 -33.94 -7.42
C PRO A 633 -9.69 -32.93 -7.06
N VAL A 634 -9.78 -31.70 -7.58
CA VAL A 634 -8.81 -30.63 -7.29
C VAL A 634 -8.92 -30.19 -5.84
N VAL A 635 -10.15 -30.10 -5.30
CA VAL A 635 -10.40 -29.81 -3.88
C VAL A 635 -9.80 -30.92 -3.02
N CYS A 636 -10.11 -32.18 -3.31
CA CYS A 636 -9.59 -33.34 -2.58
C CYS A 636 -8.06 -33.41 -2.59
N GLU A 637 -7.43 -33.20 -3.74
CA GLU A 637 -5.96 -33.17 -3.89
C GLU A 637 -5.34 -32.03 -3.08
N THR A 638 -5.93 -30.84 -3.16
CA THR A 638 -5.45 -29.65 -2.42
C THR A 638 -5.51 -29.91 -0.92
N ILE A 639 -6.67 -30.36 -0.43
CA ILE A 639 -6.87 -30.67 0.99
C ILE A 639 -5.93 -31.80 1.44
N SER A 640 -5.81 -32.89 0.67
CA SER A 640 -4.93 -34.02 1.01
C SER A 640 -3.45 -33.62 1.07
N THR A 641 -3.02 -32.74 0.16
CA THR A 641 -1.65 -32.21 0.16
C THR A 641 -1.38 -31.36 1.40
N MET A 642 -2.33 -30.50 1.79
CA MET A 642 -2.19 -29.66 2.98
C MET A 642 -2.29 -30.45 4.28
N LEU A 643 -3.09 -31.52 4.30
CA LEU A 643 -3.21 -32.42 5.45
C LEU A 643 -2.04 -33.39 5.58
N SER A 644 -1.21 -33.56 4.54
CA SER A 644 -0.06 -34.46 4.60
C SER A 644 1.00 -33.94 5.58
N GLY A 645 1.01 -34.48 6.80
CA GLY A 645 1.96 -34.13 7.85
C GLY A 645 1.43 -33.23 8.97
N VAL A 646 0.13 -32.89 8.96
CA VAL A 646 -0.51 -32.11 10.02
C VAL A 646 -1.33 -33.05 10.93
N ASP A 647 -1.07 -33.01 12.24
CA ASP A 647 -1.83 -33.78 13.22
C ASP A 647 -3.16 -33.06 13.51
N VAL A 648 -4.26 -33.57 12.93
CA VAL A 648 -5.55 -32.88 12.90
C VAL A 648 -6.28 -33.06 14.23
N THR A 649 -6.10 -32.12 15.15
CA THR A 649 -6.99 -31.95 16.31
C THR A 649 -8.19 -31.07 15.95
N SER A 650 -9.29 -31.15 16.70
CA SER A 650 -10.54 -30.43 16.38
C SER A 650 -10.39 -28.90 16.33
N SER A 651 -9.50 -28.30 17.13
CA SER A 651 -9.16 -26.87 17.09
C SER A 651 -8.24 -26.50 15.92
N GLY A 652 -7.51 -27.46 15.35
CA GLY A 652 -6.71 -27.26 14.15
C GLY A 652 -7.54 -27.10 12.87
N LEU A 653 -8.79 -27.58 12.86
CA LEU A 653 -9.64 -27.59 11.67
C LEU A 653 -10.10 -26.19 11.26
N GLU A 654 -10.44 -25.33 12.21
CA GLU A 654 -10.88 -23.97 11.92
C GLU A 654 -9.71 -23.11 11.40
N CYS A 655 -8.51 -23.34 11.93
CA CYS A 655 -7.27 -22.79 11.40
C CYS A 655 -7.00 -23.27 9.96
N LEU A 656 -7.15 -24.58 9.73
CA LEU A 656 -6.96 -25.22 8.43
C LEU A 656 -7.99 -24.72 7.39
N LEU A 657 -9.24 -24.51 7.79
CA LEU A 657 -10.29 -23.92 6.96
C LEU A 657 -9.92 -22.51 6.52
N ASN A 658 -9.40 -21.69 7.43
CA ASN A 658 -8.95 -20.34 7.12
C ASN A 658 -7.75 -20.31 6.16
N GLU A 659 -6.89 -21.32 6.22
CA GLU A 659 -5.74 -21.47 5.31
C GLU A 659 -6.14 -22.02 3.92
N ILE A 660 -7.05 -22.99 3.89
CA ILE A 660 -7.52 -23.66 2.65
C ILE A 660 -8.45 -22.78 1.83
N THR A 661 -9.31 -21.99 2.47
CA THR A 661 -10.33 -21.16 1.80
C THR A 661 -9.76 -20.21 0.74
N PRO A 662 -8.71 -19.40 1.01
CA PRO A 662 -8.15 -18.50 -0.01
C PRO A 662 -7.53 -19.27 -1.18
N ILE A 663 -6.83 -20.38 -0.92
CA ILE A 663 -6.17 -21.21 -1.95
C ILE A 663 -7.22 -21.86 -2.86
N LEU A 664 -8.29 -22.42 -2.30
CA LEU A 664 -9.37 -23.00 -3.07
C LEU A 664 -10.16 -21.93 -3.83
N SER A 665 -10.30 -20.72 -3.28
CA SER A 665 -10.96 -19.62 -3.99
C SER A 665 -10.18 -19.17 -5.22
N GLU A 666 -8.85 -19.07 -5.13
CA GLU A 666 -7.96 -18.77 -6.26
C GLU A 666 -8.02 -19.89 -7.31
N ARG A 667 -7.79 -21.14 -6.88
CA ARG A 667 -7.84 -22.32 -7.77
C ARG A 667 -9.18 -22.45 -8.47
N ARG A 668 -10.30 -22.15 -7.79
CA ARG A 668 -11.66 -22.19 -8.35
C ARG A 668 -11.81 -21.24 -9.53
N ILE A 669 -11.32 -20.00 -9.41
CA ILE A 669 -11.44 -18.99 -10.47
C ILE A 669 -10.56 -19.39 -11.66
N SER A 670 -9.30 -19.76 -11.41
CA SER A 670 -8.40 -20.21 -12.48
C SER A 670 -8.96 -21.44 -13.19
N PHE A 671 -9.47 -22.41 -12.45
CA PHE A 671 -10.07 -23.62 -13.02
C PHE A 671 -11.31 -23.33 -13.87
N LEU A 672 -12.17 -22.38 -13.45
CA LEU A 672 -13.35 -21.94 -14.20
C LEU A 672 -12.98 -21.30 -15.55
N ILE A 673 -11.84 -20.61 -15.61
CA ILE A 673 -11.34 -19.92 -16.81
C ILE A 673 -10.57 -20.90 -17.71
N GLU A 674 -9.57 -21.59 -17.17
CA GLU A 674 -8.63 -22.44 -17.91
C GLU A 674 -9.31 -23.62 -18.59
N ASN A 675 -10.32 -24.21 -17.94
CA ASN A 675 -11.09 -25.32 -18.50
C ASN A 675 -12.29 -24.84 -19.34
N GLY A 676 -12.42 -23.54 -19.58
CA GLY A 676 -13.40 -22.98 -20.50
C GLY A 676 -14.84 -22.95 -19.99
N PHE A 677 -15.12 -23.32 -18.73
CA PHE A 677 -16.48 -23.27 -18.15
C PHE A 677 -17.10 -21.88 -18.21
N LEU A 678 -16.30 -20.84 -17.90
CA LEU A 678 -16.77 -19.45 -18.03
C LEU A 678 -17.09 -19.10 -19.49
N SER A 679 -16.24 -19.51 -20.43
CA SER A 679 -16.46 -19.31 -21.87
C SER A 679 -17.72 -20.03 -22.36
N SER A 680 -17.98 -21.24 -21.88
CA SER A 680 -19.18 -22.03 -22.17
C SER A 680 -20.44 -21.35 -21.63
N ALA A 681 -20.42 -20.86 -20.38
CA ALA A 681 -21.54 -20.11 -19.80
C ALA A 681 -21.78 -18.78 -20.54
N VAL A 682 -20.72 -18.04 -20.88
CA VAL A 682 -20.79 -16.80 -21.66
C VAL A 682 -21.34 -17.07 -23.07
N SER A 683 -20.95 -18.16 -23.71
CA SER A 683 -21.42 -18.57 -25.03
C SER A 683 -22.90 -18.97 -25.01
N LEU A 684 -23.30 -19.77 -24.02
CA LEU A 684 -24.70 -20.14 -23.79
C LEU A 684 -25.57 -18.89 -23.59
N LEU A 685 -25.12 -17.98 -22.73
CA LEU A 685 -25.83 -16.75 -22.46
C LEU A 685 -25.91 -15.80 -23.66
N SER A 686 -24.93 -15.80 -24.57
CA SER A 686 -25.01 -15.00 -25.81
C SER A 686 -26.21 -15.36 -26.70
N ARG A 687 -26.73 -16.58 -26.58
CA ARG A 687 -27.89 -17.08 -27.35
C ARG A 687 -29.13 -17.32 -26.49
N ALA A 688 -29.04 -17.10 -25.18
CA ALA A 688 -30.10 -17.41 -24.25
C ALA A 688 -31.28 -16.44 -24.40
N MET A 689 -32.49 -16.96 -24.16
CA MET A 689 -33.72 -16.19 -24.22
C MET A 689 -34.33 -15.98 -22.83
N VAL A 690 -34.80 -14.76 -22.58
CA VAL A 690 -35.72 -14.44 -21.48
C VAL A 690 -37.14 -14.72 -21.97
N VAL A 691 -37.88 -15.58 -21.27
CA VAL A 691 -39.28 -15.90 -21.54
C VAL A 691 -40.14 -15.25 -20.46
N LYS A 692 -40.83 -14.17 -20.82
CA LYS A 692 -41.88 -13.57 -19.99
C LYS A 692 -43.25 -13.97 -20.52
N SER A 693 -44.28 -13.91 -19.67
CA SER A 693 -45.65 -14.37 -19.95
C SER A 693 -46.26 -13.91 -21.28
N CYS A 694 -45.75 -12.84 -21.91
CA CYS A 694 -46.24 -12.33 -23.19
C CYS A 694 -45.16 -12.12 -24.28
N SER A 695 -43.88 -12.44 -24.03
CA SER A 695 -42.82 -12.22 -25.02
C SER A 695 -41.54 -12.98 -24.69
N SER A 696 -40.90 -13.55 -25.71
CA SER A 696 -39.51 -14.01 -25.64
C SER A 696 -38.57 -12.97 -26.28
N ARG A 697 -37.39 -12.79 -25.69
CA ARG A 697 -36.31 -12.03 -26.32
C ARG A 697 -34.95 -12.54 -25.91
N VAL A 698 -33.94 -12.30 -26.75
CA VAL A 698 -32.54 -12.55 -26.39
C VAL A 698 -32.15 -11.67 -25.20
N ILE A 699 -31.33 -12.21 -24.30
CA ILE A 699 -30.85 -11.48 -23.14
C ILE A 699 -29.96 -10.31 -23.59
N THR A 700 -30.01 -9.19 -22.87
CA THR A 700 -29.10 -8.05 -23.11
C THR A 700 -27.74 -8.30 -22.46
N ASP A 701 -26.69 -7.59 -22.90
CA ASP A 701 -25.35 -7.69 -22.28
C ASP A 701 -25.35 -7.40 -20.77
N ASN A 702 -26.23 -6.50 -20.32
CA ASN A 702 -26.37 -6.18 -18.90
C ASN A 702 -27.02 -7.32 -18.11
N GLU A 703 -28.04 -7.97 -18.68
CA GLU A 703 -28.68 -9.14 -18.06
C GLU A 703 -27.74 -10.35 -18.07
N LYS A 704 -27.03 -10.55 -19.16
CA LYS A 704 -25.96 -11.54 -19.28
C LYS A 704 -24.94 -11.40 -18.15
N TYR A 705 -24.46 -10.18 -17.90
CA TYR A 705 -23.55 -9.90 -16.79
C TYR A 705 -24.16 -10.26 -15.43
N LYS A 706 -25.40 -9.84 -15.17
CA LYS A 706 -26.11 -10.15 -13.92
C LYS A 706 -26.28 -11.66 -13.72
N ILE A 707 -26.68 -12.39 -14.76
CA ILE A 707 -26.85 -13.85 -14.72
C ILE A 707 -25.50 -14.54 -14.48
N LEU A 708 -24.41 -14.08 -15.11
CA LEU A 708 -23.06 -14.59 -14.87
C LEU A 708 -22.61 -14.39 -13.42
N VAL A 709 -22.94 -13.26 -12.80
CA VAL A 709 -22.63 -13.02 -11.39
C VAL A 709 -23.35 -14.02 -10.49
N VAL A 710 -24.64 -14.29 -10.76
CA VAL A 710 -25.40 -15.28 -9.98
C VAL A 710 -24.88 -16.70 -10.22
N TYR A 711 -24.57 -17.05 -11.47
CA TYR A 711 -23.94 -18.33 -11.83
C TYR A 711 -22.63 -18.59 -11.06
N VAL A 712 -21.69 -17.63 -11.04
CA VAL A 712 -20.43 -17.78 -10.29
C VAL A 712 -20.68 -17.90 -8.79
N ARG A 713 -21.68 -17.19 -8.25
CA ARG A 713 -22.07 -17.28 -6.85
C ARG A 713 -22.67 -18.66 -6.51
N ASN A 714 -23.48 -19.23 -7.39
CA ASN A 714 -24.05 -20.57 -7.21
C ASN A 714 -22.97 -21.65 -7.21
N ILE A 715 -22.01 -21.56 -8.14
CA ILE A 715 -20.83 -22.43 -8.15
C ILE A 715 -20.05 -22.32 -6.83
N THR A 716 -19.82 -21.09 -6.36
CA THR A 716 -19.12 -20.81 -5.10
C THR A 716 -19.83 -21.53 -3.94
N LYS A 717 -21.14 -21.32 -3.78
CA LYS A 717 -21.94 -21.97 -2.74
C LYS A 717 -21.87 -23.50 -2.81
N ARG A 718 -21.99 -24.10 -4.00
CA ARG A 718 -21.93 -25.56 -4.16
C ARG A 718 -20.56 -26.13 -3.78
N VAL A 719 -19.49 -25.46 -4.20
CA VAL A 719 -18.12 -25.84 -3.83
C VAL A 719 -17.91 -25.72 -2.33
N ASP A 720 -18.39 -24.65 -1.70
CA ASP A 720 -18.24 -24.44 -0.26
C ASP A 720 -19.01 -25.53 0.53
N VAL A 721 -20.23 -25.88 0.10
CA VAL A 721 -20.99 -27.01 0.67
C VAL A 721 -20.24 -28.33 0.51
N PHE A 722 -19.63 -28.57 -0.65
CA PHE A 722 -18.80 -29.76 -0.88
C PHE A 722 -17.59 -29.80 0.06
N ILE A 723 -16.86 -28.69 0.19
CA ILE A 723 -15.71 -28.57 1.09
C ILE A 723 -16.12 -28.87 2.54
N SER A 724 -17.21 -28.25 3.02
CA SER A 724 -17.72 -28.48 4.38
C SER A 724 -18.12 -29.95 4.60
N SER A 725 -18.78 -30.58 3.62
CA SER A 725 -19.16 -32.00 3.69
C SER A 725 -17.95 -32.93 3.68
N TYR A 726 -16.97 -32.66 2.82
CA TYR A 726 -15.76 -33.44 2.69
C TYR A 726 -14.92 -33.41 3.97
N LEU A 727 -14.73 -32.22 4.55
CA LEU A 727 -14.02 -32.04 5.81
C LEU A 727 -14.76 -32.71 6.97
N SER A 728 -16.08 -32.62 7.01
CA SER A 728 -16.91 -33.30 8.02
C SER A 728 -16.77 -34.83 7.92
N SER A 729 -16.69 -35.38 6.70
CA SER A 729 -16.46 -36.82 6.49
C SER A 729 -15.07 -37.27 6.94
N LEU A 730 -14.04 -36.45 6.72
CA LEU A 730 -12.68 -36.75 7.19
C LEU A 730 -12.65 -36.85 8.72
N ILE A 731 -13.31 -35.92 9.42
CA ILE A 731 -13.40 -35.91 10.88
C ILE A 731 -14.17 -37.11 11.41
N GLY A 732 -15.32 -37.43 10.81
CA GLY A 732 -16.17 -38.54 11.25
C GLY A 732 -15.52 -39.92 11.09
N SER A 733 -14.60 -40.07 10.13
CA SER A 733 -13.91 -41.34 9.88
C SER A 733 -12.84 -41.72 10.91
N GLY A 734 -12.36 -40.76 11.72
CA GLY A 734 -11.31 -40.98 12.72
C GLY A 734 -11.81 -41.45 14.10
N VAL A 735 -13.12 -41.42 14.35
CA VAL A 735 -13.72 -41.73 15.67
C VAL A 735 -14.43 -43.09 15.63
N THR A 736 -13.69 -44.17 15.36
CA THR A 736 -14.15 -45.51 15.78
C THR A 736 -13.67 -45.76 17.19
N THR A 737 -14.51 -45.45 18.17
CA THR A 737 -14.32 -45.85 19.57
C THR A 737 -14.30 -47.38 19.65
N SER A 738 -13.11 -47.95 19.88
CA SER A 738 -12.94 -49.31 20.40
C SER A 738 -13.55 -49.38 21.80
N SER A 739 -14.85 -49.65 21.88
CA SER A 739 -15.56 -49.95 23.12
C SER A 739 -15.38 -51.43 23.45
N GLY A 740 -14.38 -51.72 24.29
CA GLY A 740 -14.19 -53.04 24.88
C GLY A 740 -15.36 -53.44 25.77
N GLY A 741 -16.16 -54.40 25.32
CA GLY A 741 -17.18 -55.09 26.11
C GLY A 741 -16.75 -56.53 26.40
N VAL A 742 -16.53 -56.83 27.67
CA VAL A 742 -16.31 -58.18 28.23
C VAL A 742 -17.59 -59.01 28.09
N PRO A 743 -17.55 -60.27 27.62
CA PRO A 743 -18.61 -61.23 27.85
C PRO A 743 -18.19 -62.38 28.77
N SER A 744 -19.03 -62.63 29.78
CA SER A 744 -19.02 -63.82 30.63
C SER A 744 -19.56 -65.04 29.88
N ARG A 745 -19.17 -66.22 30.40
CA ARG A 745 -19.21 -67.59 29.85
C ARG A 745 -20.57 -68.20 29.48
N VAL A 746 -20.44 -69.36 28.78
CA VAL A 746 -21.36 -70.52 28.57
C VAL A 746 -22.10 -70.42 27.22
N SER A 747 -22.02 -71.33 26.23
CA SER A 747 -21.59 -72.75 26.10
C SER A 747 -21.49 -73.13 24.60
N GLU A 748 -20.64 -74.12 24.27
CA GLU A 748 -20.73 -75.10 23.14
C GLU A 748 -20.79 -74.54 21.68
N THR A 749 -20.11 -75.03 20.63
CA THR A 749 -19.46 -76.30 20.29
C THR A 749 -18.59 -76.08 19.03
N VAL A 750 -17.38 -76.68 19.03
CA VAL A 750 -16.70 -77.38 17.91
C VAL A 750 -16.77 -76.78 16.48
N ASN A 751 -15.62 -76.34 15.94
CA ASN A 751 -14.96 -77.04 14.82
C ASN A 751 -13.55 -76.51 14.51
N TYR A 752 -12.66 -77.47 14.27
CA TYR A 752 -11.27 -77.34 13.82
C TYR A 752 -11.19 -77.04 12.32
N ASP A 753 -10.28 -76.14 11.94
CA ASP A 753 -9.25 -76.27 10.88
C ASP A 753 -8.67 -74.86 10.67
N GLY A 754 -7.38 -74.58 10.70
CA GLY A 754 -6.29 -75.36 10.14
C GLY A 754 -5.63 -74.46 9.08
N SER A 755 -4.46 -73.89 9.39
CA SER A 755 -3.32 -73.71 8.48
C SER A 755 -2.39 -72.62 8.99
N ALA A 756 -1.25 -73.08 9.50
CA ALA A 756 -0.09 -72.27 9.80
C ALA A 756 0.74 -72.10 8.51
N ALA A 757 1.11 -70.86 8.20
CA ALA A 757 2.27 -70.58 7.38
C ALA A 757 3.09 -69.46 8.04
N SER A 758 4.20 -69.91 8.64
CA SER A 758 5.38 -69.15 9.05
C SER A 758 5.74 -68.05 8.04
N TYR A 759 6.18 -66.88 8.50
CA TYR A 759 7.53 -66.42 8.17
C TYR A 759 8.10 -65.42 9.19
N SER A 760 9.30 -65.81 9.61
CA SER A 760 10.28 -65.14 10.46
C SER A 760 10.60 -63.70 10.06
N SER A 761 10.84 -62.92 11.11
CA SER A 761 11.69 -61.74 11.20
C SER A 761 12.87 -61.68 10.23
N ASN A 762 13.08 -60.50 9.63
CA ASN A 762 14.40 -59.92 9.49
C ASN A 762 14.33 -58.39 9.55
N ILE A 763 15.00 -57.86 10.58
CA ILE A 763 15.33 -56.46 10.78
C ILE A 763 16.44 -56.10 9.78
N ILE A 764 16.15 -55.24 8.82
CA ILE A 764 17.18 -54.45 8.12
C ILE A 764 16.71 -52.99 8.11
N SER A 765 17.54 -52.16 8.75
CA SER A 765 17.56 -50.70 8.72
C SER A 765 17.32 -50.14 7.31
N ASN A 766 16.33 -49.25 7.17
CA ASN A 766 16.35 -48.20 6.15
C ASN A 766 15.82 -46.89 6.73
N ARG A 767 16.75 -46.10 7.28
CA ARG A 767 16.60 -44.65 7.46
C ARG A 767 16.92 -44.01 6.11
N ALA A 768 15.91 -43.70 5.32
CA ALA A 768 16.03 -42.85 4.14
C ALA A 768 14.80 -41.94 4.07
N LEU A 769 14.85 -40.86 4.84
CA LEU A 769 13.96 -39.71 4.65
C LEU A 769 14.26 -39.13 3.26
N GLY A 770 13.24 -39.15 2.41
CA GLY A 770 13.25 -38.47 1.12
C GLY A 770 13.40 -36.97 1.34
N ARG A 771 14.62 -36.46 1.20
CA ARG A 771 14.88 -35.06 0.92
C ARG A 771 14.15 -34.70 -0.37
N THR A 772 13.11 -33.87 -0.28
CA THR A 772 12.63 -33.11 -1.42
C THR A 772 13.81 -32.37 -2.02
N SER A 773 14.16 -32.68 -3.27
CA SER A 773 15.27 -32.02 -3.93
C SER A 773 14.92 -30.54 -4.12
N VAL A 774 15.41 -29.68 -3.24
CA VAL A 774 15.58 -28.26 -3.56
C VAL A 774 16.39 -28.25 -4.85
N ARG A 775 15.78 -27.78 -5.94
CA ARG A 775 16.43 -27.63 -7.24
C ARG A 775 17.71 -26.83 -7.01
N LYS A 776 18.87 -27.50 -6.98
CA LYS A 776 20.17 -26.85 -7.07
C LYS A 776 20.16 -26.03 -8.36
N ARG A 777 19.93 -24.72 -8.25
CA ARG A 777 20.30 -23.79 -9.31
C ARG A 777 21.83 -23.74 -9.29
N ASN A 778 22.45 -24.68 -10.00
CA ASN A 778 23.87 -24.58 -10.31
C ASN A 778 24.04 -23.32 -11.16
N TYR A 779 24.50 -22.23 -10.56
CA TYR A 779 24.99 -21.07 -11.29
C TYR A 779 26.28 -21.50 -11.98
N TYR A 780 26.17 -22.02 -13.21
CA TYR A 780 27.34 -22.37 -14.00
C TYR A 780 28.12 -21.10 -14.35
N ILE A 781 29.34 -21.03 -13.84
CA ILE A 781 30.29 -19.93 -13.99
C ILE A 781 30.86 -19.98 -15.41
N HIS A 782 30.26 -19.23 -16.32
CA HIS A 782 30.87 -18.88 -17.60
C HIS A 782 30.75 -17.37 -17.85
N ASN A 783 31.86 -16.64 -17.64
CA ASN A 783 32.24 -15.35 -18.25
C ASN A 783 31.12 -14.35 -18.62
N LEU A 784 30.17 -14.08 -17.71
CA LEU A 784 29.16 -13.03 -17.85
C LEU A 784 29.33 -12.03 -16.71
N ASP A 785 29.25 -10.73 -17.03
CA ASP A 785 29.20 -9.59 -16.10
C ASP A 785 28.04 -9.77 -15.10
N TYR A 786 28.30 -10.42 -13.97
CA TYR A 786 27.35 -10.44 -12.86
C TYR A 786 27.46 -9.12 -12.08
N ASP A 787 26.32 -8.50 -11.77
CA ASP A 787 26.22 -7.27 -10.97
C ASP A 787 26.47 -7.63 -9.49
N VAL A 788 27.74 -7.69 -9.12
CA VAL A 788 28.21 -7.98 -7.76
C VAL A 788 28.00 -6.76 -6.88
N VAL A 789 27.19 -6.92 -5.84
CA VAL A 789 26.83 -5.88 -4.89
C VAL A 789 27.17 -6.32 -3.46
N PRO A 790 27.37 -5.39 -2.51
CA PRO A 790 27.38 -5.74 -1.10
C PRO A 790 26.06 -6.44 -0.73
N SER A 791 26.15 -7.49 0.09
CA SER A 791 24.98 -8.08 0.72
C SER A 791 24.27 -7.03 1.57
N ARG A 792 22.94 -7.12 1.64
CA ARG A 792 22.14 -6.24 2.48
C ARG A 792 22.44 -6.43 3.98
N PHE A 793 22.84 -7.64 4.37
CA PHE A 793 23.21 -8.03 5.73
C PHE A 793 24.61 -8.66 5.73
N GLY A 794 25.41 -8.37 6.73
CA GLY A 794 26.81 -8.80 6.81
C GLY A 794 27.75 -8.05 5.86
N SER A 795 29.02 -8.48 5.85
CA SER A 795 30.11 -7.83 5.10
C SER A 795 30.44 -8.46 3.74
N VAL A 796 29.73 -9.53 3.36
CA VAL A 796 30.00 -10.26 2.11
C VAL A 796 29.47 -9.55 0.87
N ARG A 797 30.06 -9.83 -0.29
CA ARG A 797 29.56 -9.40 -1.61
C ARG A 797 28.90 -10.56 -2.33
N VAL A 798 27.76 -10.31 -2.96
CA VAL A 798 26.84 -11.29 -3.53
C VAL A 798 26.33 -10.80 -4.88
N CYS A 799 25.68 -11.67 -5.65
CA CYS A 799 24.95 -11.24 -6.84
C CYS A 799 23.73 -10.39 -6.42
N SER A 800 23.38 -9.36 -7.19
CA SER A 800 22.17 -8.55 -6.94
C SER A 800 20.89 -9.38 -6.79
N GLU A 801 20.74 -10.46 -7.56
CA GLU A 801 19.59 -11.39 -7.47
C GLU A 801 19.43 -12.00 -6.07
N PHE A 802 20.53 -12.25 -5.35
CA PHE A 802 20.46 -12.76 -3.98
C PHE A 802 19.79 -11.76 -3.03
N ASN A 803 20.10 -10.47 -3.15
CA ASN A 803 19.45 -9.44 -2.33
C ASN A 803 17.95 -9.34 -2.67
N ASP A 804 17.58 -9.51 -3.94
CA ASP A 804 16.18 -9.51 -4.37
C ASP A 804 15.42 -10.71 -3.78
N ASP A 805 16.01 -11.90 -3.82
CA ASP A 805 15.45 -13.12 -3.22
C ASP A 805 15.26 -12.95 -1.70
N ILE A 806 16.26 -12.44 -0.98
CA ILE A 806 16.16 -12.14 0.46
C ILE A 806 15.06 -11.11 0.74
N ASN A 807 14.95 -10.05 -0.07
CA ASN A 807 13.89 -9.04 0.09
C ASN A 807 12.49 -9.62 -0.11
N SER A 808 12.35 -10.54 -1.07
CA SER A 808 11.10 -11.27 -1.30
C SER A 808 10.74 -12.10 -0.07
N MET A 809 11.68 -12.89 0.46
CA MET A 809 11.47 -13.71 1.67
C MET A 809 11.06 -12.85 2.87
N ILE A 810 11.74 -11.71 3.08
CA ILE A 810 11.41 -10.77 4.15
C ILE A 810 9.99 -10.22 3.98
N SER A 811 9.62 -9.81 2.78
CA SER A 811 8.32 -9.19 2.51
C SER A 811 7.17 -10.17 2.72
N GLU A 812 7.34 -11.41 2.23
CA GLU A 812 6.39 -12.51 2.45
C GLU A 812 6.21 -12.81 3.94
N HIS A 813 7.32 -12.92 4.67
CA HIS A 813 7.31 -13.16 6.12
C HIS A 813 6.61 -12.06 6.92
N LEU A 814 6.92 -10.79 6.65
CA LEU A 814 6.28 -9.67 7.35
C LEU A 814 4.78 -9.55 7.01
N SER A 815 4.40 -9.85 5.77
CA SER A 815 2.99 -9.92 5.37
C SER A 815 2.25 -11.03 6.12
N PHE A 816 2.85 -12.22 6.21
CA PHE A 816 2.30 -13.36 6.94
C PHE A 816 2.12 -13.04 8.43
N LEU A 817 3.14 -12.48 9.09
CA LEU A 817 3.05 -12.08 10.49
C LEU A 817 1.93 -11.05 10.72
N SER A 818 1.79 -10.04 9.85
CA SER A 818 0.72 -9.04 9.96
C SER A 818 -0.68 -9.68 9.91
N VAL A 819 -0.88 -10.67 9.05
CA VAL A 819 -2.15 -11.42 8.98
C VAL A 819 -2.39 -12.19 10.28
N ILE A 820 -1.39 -12.90 10.80
CA ILE A 820 -1.54 -13.66 12.06
C ILE A 820 -1.84 -12.73 13.24
N VAL A 821 -1.14 -11.60 13.35
CA VAL A 821 -1.33 -10.66 14.46
C VAL A 821 -2.76 -10.13 14.47
N ARG A 822 -3.29 -9.73 13.31
CA ARG A 822 -4.69 -9.30 13.18
C ARG A 822 -5.66 -10.40 13.57
N PHE A 823 -5.44 -11.61 13.04
CA PHE A 823 -6.30 -12.76 13.31
C PHE A 823 -6.36 -13.13 14.79
N VAL A 824 -5.20 -13.21 15.46
CA VAL A 824 -5.12 -13.51 16.89
C VAL A 824 -5.86 -12.42 17.68
N ARG A 825 -5.66 -11.15 17.33
CA ARG A 825 -6.39 -10.06 17.98
C ARG A 825 -7.90 -10.16 17.78
N THR A 826 -8.40 -10.36 16.57
CA THR A 826 -9.84 -10.43 16.32
C THR A 826 -10.48 -11.61 17.05
N ASN A 827 -9.85 -12.79 17.01
CA ASN A 827 -10.44 -14.00 17.56
C ASN A 827 -10.33 -14.09 19.07
N THR A 828 -9.15 -13.76 19.62
CA THR A 828 -8.99 -13.70 21.07
C THR A 828 -9.88 -12.60 21.65
N SER A 829 -10.19 -11.54 20.87
CA SER A 829 -11.12 -10.52 21.31
C SER A 829 -12.56 -11.00 21.44
N SER A 830 -13.03 -11.82 20.51
CA SER A 830 -14.36 -12.43 20.61
C SER A 830 -14.44 -13.48 21.71
N GLU A 831 -13.44 -14.35 21.84
CA GLU A 831 -13.45 -15.47 22.78
C GLU A 831 -13.32 -15.04 24.25
N LEU A 832 -12.50 -14.02 24.51
CA LEU A 832 -12.19 -13.56 25.86
C LEU A 832 -12.96 -12.31 26.27
N SER A 833 -14.06 -12.00 25.57
CA SER A 833 -14.96 -10.89 25.90
C SER A 833 -15.52 -10.92 27.33
N HIS A 834 -15.46 -12.08 28.00
CA HIS A 834 -15.87 -12.29 29.39
C HIS A 834 -14.76 -12.03 30.44
N LEU A 835 -13.51 -11.82 30.03
CA LEU A 835 -12.38 -11.55 30.93
C LEU A 835 -12.13 -10.05 31.08
N SER A 836 -11.49 -9.67 32.19
CA SER A 836 -11.06 -8.28 32.42
C SER A 836 -10.16 -7.80 31.28
N PRO A 837 -10.38 -6.59 30.73
CA PRO A 837 -9.60 -6.05 29.61
C PRO A 837 -8.09 -5.99 29.87
N GLY A 838 -7.66 -5.80 31.13
CA GLY A 838 -6.24 -5.85 31.51
C GLY A 838 -5.64 -7.26 31.31
N TYR A 839 -6.32 -8.28 31.82
CA TYR A 839 -5.88 -9.67 31.67
C TYR A 839 -5.92 -10.10 30.20
N MET A 840 -6.95 -9.70 29.47
CA MET A 840 -7.10 -9.96 28.04
C MET A 840 -5.97 -9.35 27.23
N ARG A 841 -5.60 -8.08 27.51
CA ARG A 841 -4.47 -7.40 26.87
C ARG A 841 -3.16 -8.12 27.16
N ASP A 842 -2.90 -8.49 28.41
CA ASP A 842 -1.69 -9.21 28.80
C ASP A 842 -1.62 -10.59 28.15
N PHE A 843 -2.76 -11.30 28.08
CA PHE A 843 -2.89 -12.59 27.42
C PHE A 843 -2.62 -12.48 25.91
N ILE A 844 -3.25 -11.52 25.24
CA ILE A 844 -3.03 -11.24 23.81
C ILE A 844 -1.56 -10.88 23.56
N ASN A 845 -0.99 -9.96 24.34
CA ASN A 845 0.41 -9.55 24.17
C ASN A 845 1.38 -10.70 24.41
N LYS A 846 1.13 -11.56 25.40
CA LYS A 846 1.94 -12.75 25.67
C LYS A 846 1.87 -13.78 24.55
N ASN A 847 0.66 -14.04 24.02
CA ASN A 847 0.47 -14.94 22.88
C ASN A 847 1.12 -14.39 21.62
N LEU A 848 0.90 -13.11 21.31
CA LEU A 848 1.51 -12.44 20.17
C LEU A 848 3.05 -12.42 20.28
N GLY A 849 3.61 -12.21 21.47
CA GLY A 849 5.05 -12.29 21.70
C GLY A 849 5.61 -13.69 21.40
N THR A 850 4.90 -14.73 21.84
CA THR A 850 5.28 -16.14 21.60
C THR A 850 5.20 -16.47 20.11
N ILE A 851 4.10 -16.14 19.45
CA ILE A 851 3.88 -16.36 18.02
C ILE A 851 4.94 -15.63 17.19
N SER A 852 5.19 -14.36 17.52
CA SER A 852 6.21 -13.53 16.87
C SER A 852 7.61 -14.14 17.01
N SER A 853 7.98 -14.63 18.19
CA SER A 853 9.27 -15.28 18.42
C SER A 853 9.40 -16.59 17.63
N ASN A 854 8.35 -17.40 17.57
CA ASN A 854 8.34 -18.65 16.83
C ASN A 854 8.46 -18.40 15.32
N ALA A 855 7.66 -17.47 14.79
CA ALA A 855 7.70 -17.08 13.38
C ALA A 855 9.07 -16.50 13.00
N LEU A 856 9.69 -15.69 13.87
CA LEU A 856 11.05 -15.19 13.65
C LEU A 856 12.07 -16.34 13.57
N SER A 857 12.01 -17.30 14.49
CA SER A 857 12.93 -18.45 14.47
C SER A 857 12.80 -19.26 13.19
N GLU A 858 11.56 -19.59 12.80
CA GLU A 858 11.28 -20.36 11.58
C GLU A 858 11.78 -19.62 10.32
N PHE A 859 11.57 -18.31 10.26
CA PHE A 859 12.08 -17.48 9.18
C PHE A 859 13.61 -17.51 9.09
N ILE A 860 14.29 -17.37 10.23
CA ILE A 860 15.76 -17.39 10.28
C ILE A 860 16.30 -18.76 9.86
N ASP A 861 15.65 -19.86 10.25
CA ASP A 861 16.05 -21.21 9.83
C ASP A 861 15.88 -21.42 8.31
N LYS A 862 14.76 -20.94 7.74
CA LYS A 862 14.53 -20.95 6.27
C LYS A 862 15.60 -20.15 5.52
N VAL A 863 15.96 -18.97 6.02
CA VAL A 863 17.01 -18.16 5.41
C VAL A 863 18.39 -18.79 5.60
N ALA A 864 18.66 -19.44 6.73
CA ALA A 864 19.91 -20.16 6.96
C ALA A 864 20.11 -21.27 5.91
N GLU A 865 19.08 -22.08 5.63
CA GLU A 865 19.13 -23.11 4.60
C GLU A 865 19.40 -22.51 3.20
N PHE A 866 18.78 -21.38 2.90
CA PHE A 866 18.98 -20.65 1.65
C PHE A 866 20.42 -20.12 1.51
N VAL A 867 20.97 -19.52 2.58
CA VAL A 867 22.26 -18.81 2.57
C VAL A 867 23.45 -19.76 2.45
N VAL A 868 23.40 -20.96 3.02
CA VAL A 868 24.54 -21.92 3.06
C VAL A 868 25.10 -22.26 1.66
N ASN A 869 24.30 -22.12 0.60
CA ASN A 869 24.72 -22.45 -0.76
C ASN A 869 25.00 -21.21 -1.64
N VAL A 870 25.17 -20.03 -1.03
CA VAL A 870 25.34 -18.77 -1.76
C VAL A 870 26.79 -18.56 -2.16
N SER A 871 27.01 -18.22 -3.43
CA SER A 871 28.30 -17.76 -3.92
C SER A 871 28.55 -16.30 -3.50
N VAL A 872 29.66 -16.07 -2.81
CA VAL A 872 30.18 -14.77 -2.44
C VAL A 872 31.41 -14.40 -3.26
N TYR A 873 31.60 -13.10 -3.46
CA TYR A 873 32.64 -12.55 -4.32
C TYR A 873 33.72 -11.86 -3.48
N ASP A 874 34.84 -12.54 -3.33
CA ASP A 874 36.01 -12.02 -2.63
C ASP A 874 36.93 -11.29 -3.62
N ILE A 875 37.52 -10.17 -3.21
CA ILE A 875 38.40 -9.37 -4.07
C ILE A 875 39.69 -10.15 -4.35
N ASP A 876 40.18 -10.91 -3.38
CA ASP A 876 41.48 -11.58 -3.46
C ASP A 876 41.37 -13.04 -3.93
N VAL A 877 40.24 -13.69 -3.62
CA VAL A 877 40.05 -15.15 -3.82
C VAL A 877 39.11 -15.45 -5.00
N GLY A 878 38.38 -14.45 -5.50
CA GLY A 878 37.37 -14.64 -6.55
C GLY A 878 36.05 -15.19 -5.98
N VAL A 879 35.33 -15.98 -6.79
CA VAL A 879 34.02 -16.55 -6.38
C VAL A 879 34.26 -17.76 -5.47
N ARG A 880 33.68 -17.74 -4.28
CA ARG A 880 33.67 -18.86 -3.34
C ARG A 880 32.31 -19.02 -2.68
N GLU A 881 32.07 -20.12 -1.98
CA GLU A 881 30.88 -20.26 -1.14
C GLU A 881 31.02 -19.41 0.13
N ILE A 882 29.89 -18.92 0.65
CA ILE A 882 29.86 -18.22 1.94
C ILE A 882 30.34 -19.17 3.04
N ASN A 883 31.26 -18.70 3.88
CA ASN A 883 31.75 -19.54 4.98
C ASN A 883 30.80 -19.49 6.19
N SER A 884 31.02 -20.37 7.16
CA SER A 884 30.16 -20.47 8.33
C SER A 884 30.17 -19.20 9.19
N SER A 885 31.31 -18.51 9.36
CA SER A 885 31.36 -17.28 10.16
C SER A 885 30.63 -16.11 9.48
N GLU A 886 30.72 -16.00 8.16
CA GLU A 886 29.97 -15.03 7.36
C GLU A 886 28.46 -15.31 7.39
N THR A 887 28.08 -16.59 7.32
CA THR A 887 26.67 -17.01 7.43
C THR A 887 26.11 -16.62 8.79
N VAL A 888 26.84 -16.88 9.88
CA VAL A 888 26.44 -16.49 11.24
C VAL A 888 26.31 -14.98 11.36
N SER A 889 27.27 -14.21 10.82
CA SER A 889 27.21 -12.74 10.82
C SER A 889 26.01 -12.21 10.03
N PHE A 890 25.75 -12.76 8.85
CA PHE A 890 24.60 -12.40 8.01
C PHE A 890 23.28 -12.64 8.75
N LEU A 891 23.12 -13.84 9.35
CA LEU A 891 21.88 -14.22 10.04
C LEU A 891 21.65 -13.42 11.31
N ALA A 892 22.71 -13.03 12.03
CA ALA A 892 22.60 -12.16 13.20
C ALA A 892 22.04 -10.78 12.84
N GLU A 893 22.62 -10.12 11.83
CA GLU A 893 22.12 -8.80 11.37
C GLU A 893 20.70 -8.87 10.80
N LEU A 894 20.39 -9.93 10.04
CA LEU A 894 19.04 -10.16 9.54
C LEU A 894 18.03 -10.37 10.68
N ARG A 895 18.40 -11.15 11.71
CA ARG A 895 17.56 -11.39 12.88
C ARG A 895 17.23 -10.11 13.62
N ASP A 896 18.20 -9.24 13.83
CA ASP A 896 17.99 -7.94 14.49
C ASP A 896 17.03 -7.05 13.67
N TYR A 897 17.23 -7.01 12.35
CA TYR A 897 16.34 -6.27 11.45
C TYR A 897 14.90 -6.80 11.50
N ILE A 898 14.68 -8.12 11.41
CA ILE A 898 13.33 -8.70 11.42
C ILE A 898 12.67 -8.58 12.79
N SER A 899 13.43 -8.72 13.88
CA SER A 899 12.94 -8.47 15.25
C SER A 899 12.40 -7.04 15.42
N LEU A 900 13.09 -6.05 14.86
CA LEU A 900 12.60 -4.67 14.84
C LEU A 900 11.28 -4.54 14.07
N ARG A 901 11.18 -5.15 12.88
CA ARG A 901 9.96 -5.12 12.06
C ARG A 901 8.80 -5.88 12.69
N HIS A 902 9.06 -6.97 13.41
CA HIS A 902 8.06 -7.65 14.23
C HIS A 902 7.50 -6.72 15.31
N SER A 903 8.38 -6.00 16.01
CA SER A 903 7.98 -5.06 17.06
C SER A 903 7.12 -3.93 16.49
N GLU A 904 7.47 -3.41 15.31
CA GLU A 904 6.64 -2.43 14.60
C GLU A 904 5.25 -2.97 14.29
N ILE A 905 5.14 -4.18 13.69
CA ILE A 905 3.84 -4.79 13.35
C ILE A 905 2.99 -5.02 14.61
N LEU A 906 3.59 -5.54 15.67
CA LEU A 906 2.91 -5.78 16.95
C LEU A 906 2.36 -4.48 17.55
N PHE A 907 3.07 -3.37 17.38
CA PHE A 907 2.70 -2.04 17.87
C PHE A 907 1.70 -1.32 16.97
N THR A 908 1.83 -1.38 15.63
CA THR A 908 0.92 -0.68 14.71
C THR A 908 -0.47 -1.29 14.66
N GLU A 909 -0.57 -2.59 14.91
CA GLU A 909 -1.86 -3.30 14.91
C GLU A 909 -2.53 -3.26 16.31
N GLN A 910 -1.91 -2.57 17.27
CA GLN A 910 -2.31 -2.47 18.68
C GLN A 910 -3.33 -1.35 18.85
#